data_AF-A0A4Z0E8T0-F1
#
_entry.id   AF-A0A4Z0E8T0-F1
#
_cell.length_a   1.000
_cell.length_b   1.000
_cell.length_c   1.000
_cell.angle_alpha   90.00
_cell.angle_beta   90.00
_cell.angle_gamma   90.00
#
_symmetry.space_group_name_H-M   'P 1'
#
loop_
_entity.id
_entity.type
_entity.pdbx_description
1 polymer ?
#
loop_
_entity_poly.entity_id
_entity_poly.type
_entity_poly.pdbx_seq_one_letter_code
_entity_poly.pdbx_strand_id
1 'polypeptide(L)'
;MPSHPETMEQPEARVLRQLAEAVLFEGLAEREPARDVAGRIAWRLGPHRFRATGTLGPFDRPRLDPGSVEMAGEEGGWVPADLSILVEPLPAAPEHRTRLLAELRQTVELCRWNAQNLALPERRLLPFAALDAALWEGHPYHPSFKARTGFTLEDHRRYGPEAAAPFRLGWLAVRRDTIALALPGPEDGFWRAELGDARDVLTRRLDEAGHSLDTHALLPVHPWQMRRLEEEALRPWLAEGRAVALGTAGPRYLASQSLRTLHNCDDPSAASVKLALSVVSTSSLRILDPHFVLTGPALSDWLADLVAADPALHGRVTVLREYAAALADRDGPLAGQLAAIWRESPRLAPGEAALPFNALAVCEADGSPFVAPWLDRYGRDAWLDRLVAVAVLPVWHLLAAHGVALEAHGQNMILVHRDGWPERVILRDFHESAEYAPDFVTHPERVPDFGAIDPAHAGPADDRFHAMRSAATLAELVTDSLFVFNLSEITALLGRRHGLDEPGFWRRIGRQLRRHAAEHGLEARLARLAVEAPRLRVEALLSRKLGLGEARGSLHAPNSLFPSPDATSGACMIEIDGRTIPADAMEAAIRRVEAEAALRGGSGERVAARFRDTAQGLAFILAARRSGASLLPIHPALPDEGARRLAARAGCHRLFLDGLESETLDGAAPPVPGEGELLQMSSGTTGEPKCIARPWSAVEREVESYVGAFTEPAGMTPVIACPITHSYGLICGLFVGLRRGRMPVIVDTTNPKYLLRRLREIERPVLYTAPAMLHTLARLMPEGETLHAAMVSGTLLPAPWFSAIRGRVTHLFQQYGCSEAGCIAINPDLRRADAIGRPLPHHRVRAGTGPDAPAELVVEGEGGAIHTADLGYREPDGMLVFVARKDDTINVSGLNVYPGEVEDVVMAMPGITDAVAFARPDPFAGERVTLLFSAESPVPPRALQDWCRRWLAGHQVPVEAVQVGAIPREANGKISRRAVAAQYRGGGLEAVA
;
A
#
# COMPACT_ATOMS: atom_id res chain seq x y z
N MET A 1 -7.27 30.62 -8.78
CA MET A 1 -8.62 30.83 -9.34
C MET A 1 -9.14 29.47 -9.78
N PRO A 2 -10.33 29.03 -9.36
CA PRO A 2 -10.76 27.66 -9.61
C PRO A 2 -11.35 27.57 -11.02
N SER A 3 -10.77 26.74 -11.87
CA SER A 3 -11.29 26.43 -13.19
C SER A 3 -12.50 25.49 -13.11
N HIS A 4 -13.53 25.83 -13.89
CA HIS A 4 -14.60 24.92 -14.34
C HIS A 4 -14.00 23.63 -14.94
N PRO A 5 -14.76 22.56 -15.22
CA PRO A 5 -14.21 21.34 -15.80
C PRO A 5 -13.60 21.61 -17.19
N GLU A 6 -12.31 21.98 -17.21
CA GLU A 6 -11.49 22.35 -18.38
C GLU A 6 -11.55 21.31 -19.51
N THR A 7 -11.94 20.07 -19.21
CA THR A 7 -11.97 18.94 -20.14
C THR A 7 -13.28 18.78 -20.92
N MET A 8 -14.40 19.36 -20.50
CA MET A 8 -15.66 19.32 -21.26
C MET A 8 -15.80 20.49 -22.23
N GLU A 9 -15.26 21.66 -21.88
CA GLU A 9 -15.27 22.85 -22.75
C GLU A 9 -14.20 22.80 -23.85
N GLN A 10 -13.15 21.98 -23.67
CA GLN A 10 -12.07 21.80 -24.66
C GLN A 10 -11.88 20.32 -25.06
N PRO A 11 -12.83 19.71 -25.80
CA PRO A 11 -12.76 18.29 -26.15
C PRO A 11 -11.49 17.87 -26.90
N GLU A 12 -10.96 18.75 -27.75
CA GLU A 12 -9.76 18.48 -28.54
C GLU A 12 -8.51 18.40 -27.66
N ALA A 13 -8.35 19.33 -26.72
CA ALA A 13 -7.24 19.32 -25.76
C ALA A 13 -7.26 18.05 -24.89
N ARG A 14 -8.46 17.58 -24.52
CA ARG A 14 -8.63 16.32 -23.79
C ARG A 14 -8.22 15.10 -24.62
N VAL A 15 -8.71 14.99 -25.85
CA VAL A 15 -8.41 13.85 -26.74
C VAL A 15 -6.91 13.82 -27.06
N LEU A 16 -6.29 14.99 -27.31
CA LEU A 16 -4.85 15.10 -27.53
C LEU A 16 -4.05 14.67 -26.30
N ARG A 17 -4.45 15.11 -25.10
CA ARG A 17 -3.84 14.69 -23.83
C ARG A 17 -3.90 13.17 -23.66
N GLN A 18 -5.06 12.55 -23.84
CA GLN A 18 -5.21 11.09 -23.70
C GLN A 18 -4.39 10.32 -24.74
N LEU A 19 -4.31 10.84 -25.98
CA LEU A 19 -3.48 10.23 -27.01
C LEU A 19 -1.99 10.29 -26.63
N ALA A 20 -1.52 11.45 -26.18
CA ALA A 20 -0.14 11.60 -25.72
C ALA A 20 0.18 10.71 -24.50
N GLU A 21 -0.75 10.61 -23.53
CA GLU A 21 -0.62 9.70 -22.38
C GLU A 21 -0.52 8.24 -22.82
N ALA A 22 -1.37 7.79 -23.74
CA ALA A 22 -1.35 6.41 -24.24
C ALA A 22 -0.09 6.11 -25.05
N VAL A 23 0.36 7.04 -25.89
CA VAL A 23 1.62 6.92 -26.66
C VAL A 23 2.83 6.78 -25.73
N LEU A 24 2.88 7.57 -24.66
CA LEU A 24 3.94 7.50 -23.66
C LEU A 24 3.87 6.20 -22.85
N PHE A 25 2.67 5.83 -22.39
CA PHE A 25 2.48 4.67 -21.52
C PHE A 25 2.82 3.36 -22.22
N GLU A 26 2.43 3.22 -23.49
CA GLU A 26 2.67 2.01 -24.27
C GLU A 26 4.06 1.95 -24.92
N GLY A 27 4.94 2.92 -24.62
CA GLY A 27 6.30 2.96 -25.16
C GLY A 27 6.36 3.17 -26.68
N LEU A 28 5.33 3.80 -27.26
CA LEU A 28 5.31 4.18 -28.68
C LEU A 28 6.18 5.41 -28.95
N ALA A 29 6.55 6.15 -27.90
CA ALA A 29 7.49 7.26 -27.93
C ALA A 29 8.65 7.03 -26.96
N GLU A 30 9.81 7.61 -27.27
CA GLU A 30 10.98 7.60 -26.40
C GLU A 30 10.90 8.78 -25.42
N ARG A 31 10.78 8.48 -24.13
CA ARG A 31 10.76 9.51 -23.08
C ARG A 31 12.17 10.01 -22.79
N GLU A 32 12.34 11.33 -22.68
CA GLU A 32 13.63 11.92 -22.32
C GLU A 32 13.90 11.75 -20.79
N PRO A 33 15.13 11.36 -20.39
CA PRO A 33 15.45 10.95 -19.02
C PRO A 33 15.46 12.09 -17.98
N ALA A 34 15.60 13.34 -18.42
CA ALA A 34 15.52 14.51 -17.55
C ALA A 34 14.19 15.24 -17.78
N ARG A 35 13.52 15.63 -16.68
CA ARG A 35 12.50 16.68 -16.77
C ARG A 35 13.17 17.94 -17.30
N ASP A 36 12.48 18.71 -18.13
CA ASP A 36 13.04 19.99 -18.58
C ASP A 36 13.21 20.95 -17.38
N VAL A 37 13.85 22.11 -17.59
CA VAL A 37 14.13 23.10 -16.54
C VAL A 37 12.87 23.55 -15.78
N ALA A 38 11.67 23.33 -16.36
CA ALA A 38 10.37 23.64 -15.77
C ALA A 38 9.64 22.42 -15.18
N GLY A 39 10.28 21.25 -15.08
CA GLY A 39 9.69 20.04 -14.50
C GLY A 39 8.72 19.28 -15.43
N ARG A 40 8.68 19.61 -16.73
CA ARG A 40 7.76 18.99 -17.72
C ARG A 40 8.25 17.62 -18.16
N ILE A 41 7.32 16.80 -18.65
CA ILE A 41 7.61 15.50 -19.28
C ILE A 41 7.89 15.77 -20.76
N ALA A 42 9.09 15.41 -21.23
CA ALA A 42 9.50 15.54 -22.62
C ALA A 42 9.68 14.16 -23.26
N TRP A 43 9.37 14.05 -24.56
CA TRP A 43 9.50 12.82 -25.32
C TRP A 43 9.74 13.08 -26.82
N ARG A 44 10.18 12.04 -27.51
CA ARG A 44 10.41 12.01 -28.96
C ARG A 44 9.52 10.96 -29.61
N LEU A 45 8.90 11.35 -30.72
CA LEU A 45 8.08 10.47 -31.52
C LEU A 45 8.40 10.74 -33.00
N GLY A 46 9.08 9.80 -33.63
CA GLY A 46 9.64 10.00 -34.97
C GLY A 46 10.59 11.21 -35.01
N PRO A 47 10.44 12.13 -35.98
CA PRO A 47 11.29 13.33 -36.07
C PRO A 47 10.90 14.43 -35.09
N HIS A 48 9.75 14.32 -34.42
CA HIS A 48 9.20 15.39 -33.59
C HIS A 48 9.59 15.23 -32.12
N ARG A 49 9.79 16.37 -31.46
CA ARG A 49 10.03 16.47 -30.02
C ARG A 49 8.84 17.15 -29.37
N PHE A 50 8.32 16.56 -28.30
CA PHE A 50 7.14 17.03 -27.59
C PHE A 50 7.44 17.25 -26.10
N ARG A 51 6.63 18.08 -25.46
CA ARG A 51 6.61 18.19 -23.99
C ARG A 51 5.22 18.53 -23.48
N ALA A 52 4.97 18.22 -22.22
CA ALA A 52 3.74 18.58 -21.52
C ALA A 52 3.96 18.71 -20.01
N THR A 53 3.16 19.55 -19.36
CA THR A 53 3.13 19.60 -17.89
C THR A 53 2.42 18.35 -17.38
N GLY A 54 2.98 17.69 -16.37
CA GLY A 54 2.40 16.47 -15.83
C GLY A 54 3.31 15.68 -14.91
N THR A 55 2.77 14.57 -14.41
CA THR A 55 3.44 13.65 -13.49
C THR A 55 3.31 12.21 -13.97
N LEU A 56 4.07 11.31 -13.34
CA LEU A 56 3.79 9.89 -13.44
C LEU A 56 2.98 9.49 -12.22
N GLY A 57 1.86 8.83 -12.46
CA GLY A 57 1.05 8.22 -11.42
C GLY A 57 1.44 6.76 -11.18
N PRO A 58 0.58 6.03 -10.46
CA PRO A 58 0.69 4.59 -10.26
C PRO A 58 0.89 3.83 -11.58
N PHE A 59 1.65 2.73 -11.53
CA PHE A 59 2.06 1.92 -12.67
C PHE A 59 2.87 2.68 -13.73
N ASP A 60 3.53 3.79 -13.36
CA ASP A 60 4.20 4.74 -14.28
C ASP A 60 3.26 5.36 -15.33
N ARG A 61 1.95 5.42 -15.05
CA ARG A 61 0.99 6.03 -15.97
C ARG A 61 1.22 7.54 -16.09
N PRO A 62 1.43 8.08 -17.30
CA PRO A 62 1.52 9.52 -17.51
C PRO A 62 0.20 10.21 -17.16
N ARG A 63 0.29 11.30 -16.41
CA ARG A 63 -0.84 12.18 -16.03
C ARG A 63 -0.49 13.59 -16.48
N LEU A 64 -0.89 13.93 -17.70
CA LEU A 64 -0.62 15.21 -18.35
C LEU A 64 -1.75 16.19 -18.06
N ASP A 65 -1.43 17.49 -18.04
CA ASP A 65 -2.42 18.55 -17.88
C ASP A 65 -3.11 18.84 -19.23
N PRO A 66 -4.44 19.01 -19.26
CA PRO A 66 -5.16 19.40 -20.48
C PRO A 66 -4.56 20.67 -21.11
N GLY A 67 -4.43 20.69 -22.44
CA GLY A 67 -3.93 21.85 -23.19
C GLY A 67 -2.42 22.13 -23.04
N SER A 68 -1.67 21.30 -22.32
CA SER A 68 -0.23 21.51 -22.09
C SER A 68 0.70 20.84 -23.12
N VAL A 69 0.15 20.08 -24.07
CA VAL A 69 0.94 19.33 -25.06
C VAL A 69 1.48 20.28 -26.13
N GLU A 70 2.80 20.42 -26.17
CA GLU A 70 3.53 21.27 -27.10
C GLU A 70 4.51 20.44 -27.95
N MET A 71 4.79 20.91 -29.16
CA MET A 71 5.84 20.40 -30.06
C MET A 71 6.94 21.45 -30.23
N ALA A 72 8.19 21.02 -30.39
CA ALA A 72 9.28 21.89 -30.79
C ALA A 72 9.06 22.41 -32.23
N GLY A 73 9.10 23.73 -32.41
CA GLY A 73 9.03 24.40 -33.71
C GLY A 73 10.39 24.50 -34.40
N GLU A 74 10.37 24.84 -35.70
CA GLU A 74 11.56 24.90 -36.55
C GLU A 74 12.60 25.96 -36.11
N GLU A 75 12.15 27.03 -35.44
CA GLU A 75 13.00 28.12 -34.94
C GLU A 75 13.47 27.92 -33.47
N GLY A 76 13.30 26.72 -32.90
CA GLY A 76 13.74 26.40 -31.53
C GLY A 76 12.77 26.81 -30.40
N GLY A 77 11.59 27.33 -30.75
CA GLY A 77 10.47 27.59 -29.84
C GLY A 77 9.58 26.36 -29.60
N TRP A 78 8.58 26.48 -28.73
CA TRP A 78 7.57 25.46 -28.50
C TRP A 78 6.19 25.99 -28.91
N VAL A 79 5.44 25.19 -29.67
CA VAL A 79 4.11 25.54 -30.18
C VAL A 79 3.09 24.50 -29.73
N PRO A 80 1.80 24.85 -29.55
CA PRO A 80 0.75 23.88 -29.25
C PRO A 80 0.72 22.77 -30.31
N ALA A 81 0.64 21.51 -29.86
CA ALA A 81 0.50 20.36 -30.76
C ALA A 81 -0.96 20.16 -31.19
N ASP A 82 -1.16 19.49 -32.32
CA ASP A 82 -2.48 19.02 -32.78
C ASP A 82 -2.51 17.49 -32.95
N LEU A 83 -3.71 16.95 -33.16
CA LEU A 83 -3.92 15.51 -33.29
C LEU A 83 -3.21 14.90 -34.51
N SER A 84 -3.15 15.62 -35.64
CA SER A 84 -2.48 15.13 -36.85
C SER A 84 -0.99 14.93 -36.63
N ILE A 85 -0.34 15.92 -36.01
CA ILE A 85 1.09 15.92 -35.72
C ILE A 85 1.48 14.77 -34.79
N LEU A 86 0.60 14.40 -33.83
CA LEU A 86 0.88 13.29 -32.93
C LEU A 86 0.57 11.91 -33.54
N VAL A 87 -0.37 11.84 -34.50
CA VAL A 87 -0.75 10.58 -35.17
C VAL A 87 0.18 10.23 -36.34
N GLU A 88 0.63 11.20 -37.13
CA GLU A 88 1.47 10.99 -38.32
C GLU A 88 2.71 10.10 -38.05
N PRO A 89 3.54 10.38 -37.02
CA PRO A 89 4.75 9.60 -36.75
C PRO A 89 4.50 8.26 -36.03
N LEU A 90 3.24 7.89 -35.74
CA LEU A 90 2.96 6.62 -35.06
C LEU A 90 3.40 5.41 -35.92
N PRO A 91 3.96 4.36 -35.29
CA PRO A 91 4.58 3.23 -35.98
C PRO A 91 3.54 2.23 -36.53
N ALA A 92 2.60 2.69 -37.34
CA ALA A 92 1.49 1.91 -37.90
C ALA A 92 1.40 2.02 -39.43
N ALA A 93 0.52 1.22 -40.06
CA ALA A 93 0.22 1.39 -41.48
C ALA A 93 -0.54 2.73 -41.73
N PRO A 94 -0.37 3.38 -42.90
CA PRO A 94 -1.08 4.62 -43.23
C PRO A 94 -2.60 4.54 -43.05
N GLU A 95 -3.20 3.38 -43.35
CA GLU A 95 -4.64 3.12 -43.23
C GLU A 95 -5.07 3.14 -41.76
N HIS A 96 -4.28 2.55 -40.85
CA HIS A 96 -4.56 2.55 -39.42
C HIS A 96 -4.42 3.95 -38.82
N ARG A 97 -3.39 4.72 -39.22
CA ARG A 97 -3.25 6.13 -38.81
C ARG A 97 -4.42 6.99 -39.27
N THR A 98 -4.84 6.81 -40.53
CA THR A 98 -5.96 7.55 -41.12
C THR A 98 -7.26 7.25 -40.39
N ARG A 99 -7.53 5.96 -40.12
CA ARG A 99 -8.69 5.52 -39.33
C ARG A 99 -8.66 6.08 -37.91
N LEU A 100 -7.53 5.98 -37.21
CA LEU A 100 -7.36 6.54 -35.87
C LEU A 100 -7.67 8.05 -35.84
N LEU A 101 -7.09 8.82 -36.78
CA LEU A 101 -7.31 10.26 -36.84
C LEU A 101 -8.78 10.61 -37.10
N ALA A 102 -9.47 9.87 -37.97
CA ALA A 102 -10.90 10.05 -38.22
C ALA A 102 -11.74 9.81 -36.96
N GLU A 103 -11.45 8.74 -36.23
CA GLU A 103 -12.16 8.41 -34.99
C GLU A 103 -11.89 9.39 -33.83
N LEU A 104 -10.67 9.93 -33.75
CA LEU A 104 -10.32 10.98 -32.79
C LEU A 104 -11.10 12.26 -33.10
N ARG A 105 -11.16 12.66 -34.38
CA ARG A 105 -11.96 13.82 -34.83
C ARG A 105 -13.44 13.62 -34.56
N GLN A 106 -13.98 12.44 -34.83
CA GLN A 106 -15.38 12.12 -34.52
C GLN A 106 -15.65 12.16 -33.01
N THR A 107 -14.74 11.65 -32.18
CA THR A 107 -14.82 11.76 -30.71
C THR A 107 -14.91 13.22 -30.27
N VAL A 108 -14.08 14.10 -30.84
CA VAL A 108 -14.10 15.55 -30.58
C VAL A 108 -15.42 16.17 -31.03
N GLU A 109 -15.91 15.84 -32.22
CA GLU A 109 -17.16 16.34 -32.78
C GLU A 109 -18.37 15.99 -31.90
N LEU A 110 -18.48 14.72 -31.48
CA LEU A 110 -19.58 14.27 -30.62
C LEU A 110 -19.51 14.91 -29.22
N CYS A 111 -18.31 15.13 -28.67
CA CYS A 111 -18.16 15.85 -27.41
C CYS A 111 -18.56 17.33 -27.55
N ARG A 112 -18.20 18.00 -28.65
CA ARG A 112 -18.65 19.38 -28.95
C ARG A 112 -20.16 19.45 -29.09
N TRP A 113 -20.76 18.49 -29.80
CA TRP A 113 -22.20 18.42 -29.95
C TRP A 113 -22.89 18.28 -28.59
N ASN A 114 -22.40 17.39 -27.70
CA ASN A 114 -22.95 17.26 -26.35
C ASN A 114 -22.89 18.59 -25.59
N ALA A 115 -21.72 19.24 -25.55
CA ALA A 115 -21.53 20.50 -24.83
C ALA A 115 -22.42 21.65 -25.36
N GLN A 116 -22.75 21.64 -26.66
CA GLN A 116 -23.58 22.67 -27.29
C GLN A 116 -25.09 22.41 -27.19
N ASN A 117 -25.51 21.15 -27.13
CA ASN A 117 -26.91 20.77 -27.29
C ASN A 117 -27.55 20.17 -26.03
N LEU A 118 -26.75 19.78 -25.04
CA LEU A 118 -27.22 19.10 -23.84
C LEU A 118 -26.84 19.89 -22.59
N ALA A 119 -27.74 19.89 -21.60
CA ALA A 119 -27.44 20.36 -20.25
C ALA A 119 -27.04 19.18 -19.36
N LEU A 120 -25.96 19.32 -18.60
CA LEU A 120 -25.55 18.29 -17.65
C LEU A 120 -26.50 18.30 -16.44
N PRO A 121 -27.24 17.21 -16.17
CA PRO A 121 -28.14 17.14 -15.03
C PRO A 121 -27.37 17.04 -13.69
N GLU A 122 -28.06 17.24 -12.57
CA GLU A 122 -27.49 16.96 -11.24
C GLU A 122 -27.38 15.44 -11.03
N ARG A 123 -26.23 14.88 -11.43
CA ARG A 123 -26.01 13.43 -11.53
C ARG A 123 -26.14 12.68 -10.21
N ARG A 124 -25.76 13.32 -9.09
CA ARG A 124 -25.83 12.72 -7.74
C ARG A 124 -27.26 12.33 -7.30
N LEU A 125 -28.29 12.91 -7.92
CA LEU A 125 -29.69 12.65 -7.61
C LEU A 125 -30.36 11.68 -8.61
N LEU A 126 -29.65 11.29 -9.67
CA LEU A 126 -30.22 10.44 -10.71
C LEU A 126 -30.32 8.97 -10.25
N PRO A 127 -31.40 8.26 -10.60
CA PRO A 127 -31.46 6.82 -10.45
C PRO A 127 -30.45 6.13 -11.38
N PHE A 128 -30.08 4.90 -11.05
CA PHE A 128 -29.02 4.14 -11.71
C PHE A 128 -29.04 4.23 -13.25
N ALA A 129 -30.16 3.90 -13.91
CA ALA A 129 -30.24 3.87 -15.37
C ALA A 129 -30.05 5.26 -16.01
N ALA A 130 -30.58 6.31 -15.38
CA ALA A 130 -30.40 7.69 -15.83
C ALA A 130 -28.98 8.18 -15.57
N LEU A 131 -28.38 7.80 -14.44
CA LEU A 131 -26.98 8.09 -14.12
C LEU A 131 -26.04 7.40 -15.11
N ASP A 132 -26.28 6.12 -15.44
CA ASP A 132 -25.52 5.36 -16.43
C ASP A 132 -25.50 6.07 -17.79
N ALA A 133 -26.64 6.62 -18.23
CA ALA A 133 -26.73 7.43 -19.45
C ALA A 133 -26.06 8.82 -19.34
N ALA A 134 -26.03 9.41 -18.14
CA ALA A 134 -25.53 10.77 -17.89
C ALA A 134 -24.00 10.86 -17.68
N LEU A 135 -23.26 9.75 -17.74
CA LEU A 135 -21.79 9.75 -17.65
C LEU A 135 -21.17 9.96 -19.04
N TRP A 136 -20.87 11.22 -19.36
CA TRP A 136 -20.43 11.64 -20.69
C TRP A 136 -18.94 11.44 -20.94
N GLU A 137 -18.18 11.16 -19.89
CA GLU A 137 -16.73 11.10 -19.90
C GLU A 137 -16.22 9.93 -20.76
N GLY A 138 -16.93 8.81 -20.83
CA GLY A 138 -16.45 7.63 -21.55
C GLY A 138 -15.16 7.05 -20.93
N HIS A 139 -14.38 6.32 -21.73
CA HIS A 139 -13.16 5.66 -21.25
C HIS A 139 -12.07 6.69 -20.86
N PRO A 140 -11.48 6.59 -19.65
CA PRO A 140 -10.52 7.59 -19.16
C PRO A 140 -9.11 7.51 -19.77
N TYR A 141 -8.75 6.36 -20.36
CA TYR A 141 -7.48 6.11 -21.04
C TYR A 141 -7.58 6.19 -22.57
N HIS A 142 -8.56 5.50 -23.16
CA HIS A 142 -8.65 5.37 -24.61
C HIS A 142 -8.92 6.71 -25.31
N PRO A 143 -8.12 7.17 -26.28
CA PRO A 143 -8.27 8.53 -26.83
C PRO A 143 -9.48 8.68 -27.76
N SER A 144 -9.87 7.63 -28.49
CA SER A 144 -11.10 7.62 -29.31
C SER A 144 -12.31 7.03 -28.57
N PHE A 145 -12.49 7.39 -27.30
CA PHE A 145 -13.51 6.82 -26.41
C PHE A 145 -14.97 7.01 -26.86
N LYS A 146 -15.21 7.89 -27.82
CA LYS A 146 -16.53 8.20 -28.38
C LYS A 146 -16.51 8.22 -29.91
N ALA A 147 -15.71 7.36 -30.53
CA ALA A 147 -15.62 7.32 -32.00
C ALA A 147 -16.99 7.09 -32.65
N ARG A 148 -17.71 6.03 -32.24
CA ARG A 148 -19.03 5.65 -32.78
C ARG A 148 -19.05 5.61 -34.33
N THR A 149 -18.01 5.05 -34.94
CA THR A 149 -17.88 4.94 -36.39
C THR A 149 -19.11 4.25 -36.98
N GLY A 150 -19.82 4.95 -37.85
CA GLY A 150 -21.11 4.55 -38.41
C GLY A 150 -22.29 5.42 -37.98
N PHE A 151 -22.21 6.11 -36.83
CA PHE A 151 -23.25 7.07 -36.41
C PHE A 151 -23.06 8.43 -37.07
N THR A 152 -24.18 9.00 -37.53
CA THR A 152 -24.29 10.44 -37.82
C THR A 152 -24.59 11.22 -36.53
N LEU A 153 -24.52 12.56 -36.59
CA LEU A 153 -24.98 13.41 -35.47
C LEU A 153 -26.45 13.17 -35.10
N GLU A 154 -27.30 12.89 -36.10
CA GLU A 154 -28.70 12.58 -35.86
C GLU A 154 -28.88 11.22 -35.19
N ASP A 155 -28.08 10.22 -35.54
CA ASP A 155 -28.07 8.93 -34.84
C ASP A 155 -27.55 9.08 -33.41
N HIS A 156 -26.51 9.89 -33.20
CA HIS A 156 -26.02 10.22 -31.86
C HIS A 156 -27.07 10.92 -31.01
N ARG A 157 -27.85 11.84 -31.58
CA ARG A 157 -28.99 12.48 -30.90
C ARG A 157 -30.09 11.49 -30.53
N ARG A 158 -30.35 10.49 -31.38
CA ARG A 158 -31.45 9.52 -31.17
C ARG A 158 -31.08 8.34 -30.27
N TYR A 159 -29.84 7.85 -30.39
CA TYR A 159 -29.41 6.57 -29.81
C TYR A 159 -28.17 6.70 -28.91
N GLY A 160 -27.53 7.87 -28.87
CA GLY A 160 -26.43 8.13 -27.95
C GLY A 160 -26.95 8.22 -26.50
N PRO A 161 -26.26 7.59 -25.53
CA PRO A 161 -26.69 7.60 -24.12
C PRO A 161 -26.83 9.01 -23.56
N GLU A 162 -25.96 9.94 -23.97
CA GLU A 162 -25.92 11.29 -23.39
C GLU A 162 -27.17 12.11 -23.71
N ALA A 163 -27.78 11.88 -24.88
CA ALA A 163 -29.03 12.54 -25.25
C ALA A 163 -30.24 12.00 -24.46
N ALA A 164 -30.09 10.83 -23.82
CA ALA A 164 -31.12 10.16 -23.03
C ALA A 164 -32.50 10.09 -23.73
N ALA A 165 -32.50 9.93 -25.06
CA ALA A 165 -33.71 9.86 -25.87
C ALA A 165 -34.30 8.43 -25.84
N PRO A 166 -35.52 8.21 -25.33
CA PRO A 166 -36.10 6.87 -25.30
C PRO A 166 -36.54 6.41 -26.69
N PHE A 167 -36.35 5.12 -27.00
CA PHE A 167 -36.82 4.52 -28.25
C PHE A 167 -37.37 3.09 -28.03
N ARG A 168 -38.17 2.58 -28.97
CA ARG A 168 -38.67 1.20 -28.97
C ARG A 168 -37.83 0.34 -29.90
N LEU A 169 -37.74 -0.95 -29.59
CA LEU A 169 -36.97 -1.91 -30.39
C LEU A 169 -37.72 -2.28 -31.67
N GLY A 170 -36.95 -2.59 -32.73
CA GLY A 170 -37.48 -3.27 -33.91
C GLY A 170 -37.53 -4.78 -33.67
N TRP A 171 -38.41 -5.48 -34.36
CA TRP A 171 -38.60 -6.92 -34.19
C TRP A 171 -38.52 -7.66 -35.52
N LEU A 172 -37.77 -8.76 -35.51
CA LEU A 172 -37.79 -9.78 -36.54
C LEU A 172 -38.45 -11.05 -35.98
N ALA A 173 -39.13 -11.78 -36.84
CA ALA A 173 -39.37 -13.21 -36.65
C ALA A 173 -38.41 -13.97 -37.57
N VAL A 174 -37.56 -14.81 -37.00
CA VAL A 174 -36.50 -15.54 -37.70
C VAL A 174 -36.85 -17.03 -37.74
N ARG A 175 -36.66 -17.68 -38.89
CA ARG A 175 -37.01 -19.10 -39.08
C ARG A 175 -36.25 -20.00 -38.10
N ARG A 176 -36.93 -20.98 -37.51
CA ARG A 176 -36.38 -21.79 -36.40
C ARG A 176 -35.10 -22.56 -36.71
N ASP A 177 -34.81 -22.88 -37.95
CA ASP A 177 -33.57 -23.54 -38.38
C ASP A 177 -32.36 -22.59 -38.46
N THR A 178 -32.57 -21.28 -38.38
CA THR A 178 -31.50 -20.26 -38.46
C THR A 178 -31.32 -19.45 -37.19
N ILE A 179 -32.07 -19.75 -36.13
CA ILE A 179 -31.98 -19.08 -34.82
C ILE A 179 -31.88 -20.09 -33.68
N ALA A 180 -30.97 -19.82 -32.77
CA ALA A 180 -30.81 -20.57 -31.53
C ALA A 180 -31.20 -19.69 -30.34
N LEU A 181 -31.90 -20.29 -29.37
CA LEU A 181 -32.37 -19.62 -28.16
C LEU A 181 -31.84 -20.38 -26.93
N ALA A 182 -31.34 -19.64 -25.95
CA ALA A 182 -31.04 -20.14 -24.62
C ALA A 182 -31.95 -19.40 -23.63
N LEU A 183 -33.01 -20.07 -23.16
CA LEU A 183 -34.07 -19.46 -22.34
C LEU A 183 -34.17 -20.18 -20.98
N PRO A 184 -34.57 -19.47 -19.89
CA PRO A 184 -34.68 -20.06 -18.55
C PRO A 184 -35.88 -21.00 -18.38
N GLY A 185 -36.70 -21.16 -19.41
CA GLY A 185 -37.94 -21.94 -19.38
C GLY A 185 -38.62 -21.98 -20.74
N PRO A 186 -39.90 -22.40 -20.81
CA PRO A 186 -40.65 -22.46 -22.06
C PRO A 186 -40.72 -21.10 -22.77
N GLU A 187 -40.51 -21.11 -24.09
CA GLU A 187 -40.42 -19.91 -24.93
C GLU A 187 -41.65 -18.99 -24.79
N ASP A 188 -42.86 -19.55 -24.75
CA ASP A 188 -44.07 -18.75 -24.59
C ASP A 188 -44.13 -18.00 -23.24
N GLY A 189 -43.70 -18.67 -22.17
CA GLY A 189 -43.65 -18.10 -20.84
C GLY A 189 -42.63 -16.95 -20.77
N PHE A 190 -41.48 -17.13 -21.40
CA PHE A 190 -40.46 -16.09 -21.52
C PHE A 190 -41.00 -14.85 -22.24
N TRP A 191 -41.57 -15.00 -23.44
CA TRP A 191 -42.07 -13.85 -24.19
C TRP A 191 -43.24 -13.14 -23.52
N ARG A 192 -44.12 -13.86 -22.80
CA ARG A 192 -45.17 -13.23 -21.99
C ARG A 192 -44.59 -12.37 -20.87
N ALA A 193 -43.53 -12.84 -20.21
CA ALA A 193 -42.87 -12.10 -19.14
C ALA A 193 -42.16 -10.85 -19.68
N GLU A 194 -41.42 -10.96 -20.79
CA GLU A 194 -40.64 -9.85 -21.34
C GLU A 194 -41.47 -8.81 -22.11
N LEU A 195 -42.55 -9.23 -22.78
CA LEU A 195 -43.28 -8.38 -23.73
C LEU A 195 -44.70 -8.03 -23.28
N GLY A 196 -45.30 -8.82 -22.38
CA GLY A 196 -46.72 -8.68 -22.04
C GLY A 196 -47.59 -8.61 -23.30
N ASP A 197 -48.46 -7.59 -23.37
CA ASP A 197 -49.38 -7.36 -24.50
C ASP A 197 -48.67 -7.16 -25.85
N ALA A 198 -47.40 -6.74 -25.86
CA ALA A 198 -46.65 -6.57 -27.11
C ALA A 198 -46.39 -7.90 -27.82
N ARG A 199 -46.36 -9.03 -27.10
CA ARG A 199 -46.29 -10.37 -27.67
C ARG A 199 -47.44 -10.62 -28.64
N ASP A 200 -48.67 -10.26 -28.24
CA ASP A 200 -49.88 -10.54 -29.04
C ASP A 200 -49.93 -9.65 -30.28
N VAL A 201 -49.40 -8.43 -30.19
CA VAL A 201 -49.23 -7.53 -31.35
C VAL A 201 -48.25 -8.13 -32.36
N LEU A 202 -47.09 -8.62 -31.89
CA LEU A 202 -46.08 -9.23 -32.77
C LEU A 202 -46.57 -10.53 -33.39
N THR A 203 -47.27 -11.37 -32.61
CA THR A 203 -47.85 -12.63 -33.09
C THR A 203 -48.88 -12.37 -34.19
N ARG A 204 -49.79 -11.39 -33.99
CA ARG A 204 -50.78 -11.02 -35.00
C ARG A 204 -50.12 -10.54 -36.30
N ARG A 205 -49.07 -9.71 -36.22
CA ARG A 205 -48.33 -9.24 -37.40
C ARG A 205 -47.63 -10.39 -38.12
N LEU A 206 -47.16 -11.38 -37.38
CA LEU A 206 -46.55 -12.58 -37.95
C LEU A 206 -47.59 -13.45 -38.67
N ASP A 207 -48.77 -13.64 -38.05
CA ASP A 207 -49.89 -14.37 -38.63
C ASP A 207 -50.40 -13.67 -39.92
N GLU A 208 -50.51 -12.34 -39.90
CA GLU A 208 -50.85 -11.51 -41.07
C GLU A 208 -49.83 -11.64 -42.21
N ALA A 209 -48.56 -11.91 -41.87
CA ALA A 209 -47.50 -12.21 -42.82
C ALA A 209 -47.48 -13.67 -43.30
N GLY A 210 -48.41 -14.52 -42.84
CA GLY A 210 -48.54 -15.91 -43.26
C GLY A 210 -47.61 -16.89 -42.53
N HIS A 211 -47.08 -16.51 -41.36
CA HIS A 211 -46.16 -17.31 -40.55
C HIS A 211 -46.68 -17.48 -39.12
N SER A 212 -46.03 -18.32 -38.32
CA SER A 212 -46.43 -18.54 -36.92
C SER A 212 -45.20 -18.71 -36.01
N LEU A 213 -45.42 -18.59 -34.70
CA LEU A 213 -44.37 -18.86 -33.70
C LEU A 213 -43.90 -20.33 -33.68
N ASP A 214 -44.60 -21.26 -34.34
CA ASP A 214 -44.12 -22.64 -34.49
C ASP A 214 -43.01 -22.74 -35.55
N THR A 215 -43.00 -21.83 -36.52
CA THR A 215 -42.04 -21.83 -37.64
C THR A 215 -40.94 -20.80 -37.48
N HIS A 216 -41.20 -19.73 -36.72
CA HIS A 216 -40.28 -18.62 -36.49
C HIS A 216 -40.20 -18.29 -35.00
N ALA A 217 -39.04 -17.80 -34.55
CA ALA A 217 -38.84 -17.24 -33.22
C ALA A 217 -38.63 -15.73 -33.30
N LEU A 218 -39.03 -15.02 -32.23
CA LEU A 218 -38.89 -13.57 -32.16
C LEU A 218 -37.44 -13.17 -31.82
N LEU A 219 -36.97 -12.08 -32.43
CA LEU A 219 -35.66 -11.50 -32.15
C LEU A 219 -35.78 -9.96 -32.12
N PRO A 220 -35.47 -9.31 -30.98
CA PRO A 220 -35.37 -7.85 -30.94
C PRO A 220 -34.11 -7.37 -31.65
N VAL A 221 -34.20 -6.24 -32.34
CA VAL A 221 -33.10 -5.62 -33.07
C VAL A 221 -33.08 -4.13 -32.78
N HIS A 222 -31.88 -3.58 -32.56
CA HIS A 222 -31.71 -2.16 -32.36
C HIS A 222 -32.20 -1.39 -33.61
N PRO A 223 -32.99 -0.31 -33.51
CA PRO A 223 -33.56 0.36 -34.69
C PRO A 223 -32.52 0.83 -35.71
N TRP A 224 -31.36 1.33 -35.25
CA TRP A 224 -30.24 1.65 -36.13
C TRP A 224 -29.69 0.42 -36.88
N GLN A 225 -29.53 -0.71 -36.16
CA GLN A 225 -29.04 -1.97 -36.73
C GLN A 225 -30.01 -2.51 -37.78
N MET A 226 -31.31 -2.45 -37.50
CA MET A 226 -32.36 -2.86 -38.45
C MET A 226 -32.23 -2.11 -39.78
N ARG A 227 -32.21 -0.77 -39.74
CA ARG A 227 -32.09 0.05 -40.97
C ARG A 227 -30.82 -0.28 -41.75
N ARG A 228 -29.69 -0.42 -41.06
CA ARG A 228 -28.42 -0.78 -41.69
C ARG A 228 -28.49 -2.15 -42.37
N LEU A 229 -28.99 -3.16 -41.67
CA LEU A 229 -29.07 -4.52 -42.20
C LEU A 229 -30.06 -4.63 -43.36
N GLU A 230 -31.16 -3.88 -43.35
CA GLU A 230 -32.11 -3.78 -44.47
C GLU A 230 -31.48 -3.22 -45.77
N GLU A 231 -30.42 -2.41 -45.64
CA GLU A 231 -29.68 -1.87 -46.78
C GLU A 231 -28.60 -2.81 -47.30
N GLU A 232 -27.95 -3.58 -46.42
CA GLU A 232 -26.77 -4.39 -46.75
C GLU A 232 -27.06 -5.90 -46.90
N ALA A 233 -27.68 -6.54 -45.91
CA ALA A 233 -27.56 -8.00 -45.73
C ALA A 233 -28.85 -8.75 -45.39
N LEU A 234 -29.91 -8.07 -44.95
CA LEU A 234 -31.19 -8.68 -44.52
C LEU A 234 -32.16 -8.91 -45.69
N ARG A 235 -32.00 -8.19 -46.82
CA ARG A 235 -32.90 -8.31 -47.99
C ARG A 235 -33.07 -9.74 -48.51
N PRO A 236 -32.01 -10.56 -48.66
CA PRO A 236 -32.16 -11.95 -49.09
C PRO A 236 -32.97 -12.78 -48.10
N TRP A 237 -32.78 -12.55 -46.79
CA TRP A 237 -33.52 -13.26 -45.75
C TRP A 237 -35.01 -12.93 -45.77
N LEU A 238 -35.36 -11.66 -46.00
CA LEU A 238 -36.76 -11.24 -46.13
C LEU A 238 -37.40 -11.82 -47.40
N ALA A 239 -36.69 -11.79 -48.54
CA ALA A 239 -37.19 -12.32 -49.81
C ALA A 239 -37.43 -13.84 -49.79
N GLU A 240 -36.60 -14.57 -49.05
CA GLU A 240 -36.67 -16.04 -48.93
C GLU A 240 -37.55 -16.51 -47.75
N GLY A 241 -38.15 -15.59 -46.99
CA GLY A 241 -38.93 -15.92 -45.79
C GLY A 241 -38.10 -16.56 -44.68
N ARG A 242 -36.79 -16.30 -44.63
CA ARG A 242 -35.92 -16.68 -43.49
C ARG A 242 -36.07 -15.72 -42.32
N ALA A 243 -36.50 -14.49 -42.59
CA ALA A 243 -36.91 -13.53 -41.59
C ALA A 243 -38.14 -12.74 -42.04
N VAL A 244 -38.91 -12.24 -41.09
CA VAL A 244 -40.08 -11.38 -41.30
C VAL A 244 -39.93 -10.14 -40.42
N ALA A 245 -40.02 -8.94 -41.01
CA ALA A 245 -39.99 -7.69 -40.27
C ALA A 245 -41.35 -7.40 -39.63
N LEU A 246 -41.39 -7.30 -38.30
CA LEU A 246 -42.63 -7.10 -37.52
C LEU A 246 -42.81 -5.65 -37.02
N GLY A 247 -41.90 -4.75 -37.39
CA GLY A 247 -41.91 -3.36 -36.96
C GLY A 247 -41.50 -3.17 -35.50
N THR A 248 -41.95 -2.07 -34.88
CA THR A 248 -41.63 -1.77 -33.47
C THR A 248 -42.77 -2.18 -32.54
N ALA A 249 -42.40 -2.65 -31.33
CA ALA A 249 -43.32 -3.06 -30.27
C ALA A 249 -42.59 -3.13 -28.91
N GLY A 250 -43.34 -3.28 -27.82
CA GLY A 250 -42.77 -3.42 -26.46
C GLY A 250 -42.39 -2.07 -25.83
N PRO A 251 -41.76 -2.09 -24.64
CA PRO A 251 -41.47 -0.88 -23.86
C PRO A 251 -40.46 0.05 -24.56
N ARG A 252 -40.32 1.25 -24.02
CA ARG A 252 -39.28 2.21 -24.38
C ARG A 252 -38.00 1.93 -23.59
N TYR A 253 -36.87 2.17 -24.24
CA TYR A 253 -35.55 1.91 -23.71
C TYR A 253 -34.64 3.13 -23.79
N LEU A 254 -33.71 3.21 -22.83
CA LEU A 254 -32.59 4.14 -22.82
C LEU A 254 -31.29 3.40 -23.06
N ALA A 255 -30.42 3.95 -23.91
CA ALA A 255 -29.09 3.41 -24.11
C ALA A 255 -28.21 3.68 -22.88
N SER A 256 -27.49 2.64 -22.43
CA SER A 256 -26.40 2.77 -21.45
C SER A 256 -25.11 3.28 -22.09
N GLN A 257 -24.06 3.46 -21.30
CA GLN A 257 -22.72 3.82 -21.79
C GLN A 257 -22.18 2.89 -22.88
N SER A 258 -22.63 1.63 -22.92
CA SER A 258 -22.23 0.64 -23.94
C SER A 258 -22.87 0.87 -25.31
N LEU A 259 -23.82 1.81 -25.45
CA LEU A 259 -24.72 2.04 -26.59
C LEU A 259 -25.75 0.93 -26.82
N ARG A 260 -25.32 -0.32 -26.68
CA ARG A 260 -26.07 -1.50 -27.09
C ARG A 260 -26.79 -2.23 -25.97
N THR A 261 -26.45 -1.95 -24.72
CA THR A 261 -27.23 -2.40 -23.56
C THR A 261 -28.26 -1.35 -23.22
N LEU A 262 -29.52 -1.76 -23.18
CA LEU A 262 -30.68 -0.91 -23.16
C LEU A 262 -31.46 -1.13 -21.86
N HIS A 263 -31.63 -0.06 -21.08
CA HIS A 263 -32.40 -0.07 -19.84
C HIS A 263 -33.87 0.21 -20.16
N ASN A 264 -34.78 -0.61 -19.64
CA ASN A 264 -36.22 -0.36 -19.77
C ASN A 264 -36.59 0.88 -18.95
N CYS A 265 -37.09 1.93 -19.62
CA CYS A 265 -37.45 3.18 -18.94
C CYS A 265 -38.91 3.21 -18.48
N ASP A 266 -39.74 2.29 -18.98
CA ASP A 266 -41.13 2.17 -18.57
C ASP A 266 -41.26 1.34 -17.27
N ASP A 267 -40.36 0.38 -17.06
CA ASP A 267 -40.21 -0.40 -15.82
C ASP A 267 -38.72 -0.60 -15.48
N PRO A 268 -38.15 0.14 -14.51
CA PRO A 268 -36.75 0.01 -14.09
C PRO A 268 -36.39 -1.34 -13.45
N SER A 269 -37.39 -2.16 -13.08
CA SER A 269 -37.17 -3.49 -12.52
C SER A 269 -37.10 -4.59 -13.57
N ALA A 270 -37.61 -4.31 -14.78
CA ALA A 270 -37.53 -5.21 -15.92
C ALA A 270 -36.08 -5.37 -16.39
N ALA A 271 -35.81 -6.46 -17.09
CA ALA A 271 -34.49 -6.77 -17.60
C ALA A 271 -33.97 -5.70 -18.57
N SER A 272 -32.66 -5.51 -18.53
CA SER A 272 -31.94 -4.81 -19.59
C SER A 272 -31.70 -5.74 -20.77
N VAL A 273 -31.70 -5.19 -21.99
CA VAL A 273 -31.50 -5.95 -23.22
C VAL A 273 -30.22 -5.47 -23.90
N LYS A 274 -29.27 -6.37 -24.11
CA LYS A 274 -28.04 -6.12 -24.87
C LYS A 274 -28.23 -6.64 -26.29
N LEU A 275 -28.07 -5.77 -27.29
CA LEU A 275 -28.32 -6.07 -28.69
C LEU A 275 -27.04 -6.00 -29.53
N ALA A 276 -27.01 -6.71 -30.65
CA ALA A 276 -25.98 -6.50 -31.66
C ALA A 276 -26.08 -5.09 -32.28
N LEU A 277 -24.94 -4.41 -32.43
CA LEU A 277 -24.85 -3.09 -33.04
C LEU A 277 -23.56 -2.94 -33.84
N SER A 278 -23.62 -2.87 -35.17
CA SER A 278 -22.45 -2.79 -36.06
C SER A 278 -21.84 -1.38 -36.10
N VAL A 279 -21.55 -0.82 -34.94
CA VAL A 279 -20.86 0.47 -34.71
C VAL A 279 -19.52 0.19 -34.04
N VAL A 280 -18.47 0.88 -34.48
CA VAL A 280 -17.17 0.81 -33.79
C VAL A 280 -17.14 1.88 -32.70
N SER A 281 -17.01 1.47 -31.45
CA SER A 281 -16.82 2.37 -30.31
C SER A 281 -15.56 1.99 -29.56
N THR A 282 -14.79 2.99 -29.11
CA THR A 282 -13.39 2.86 -28.67
C THR A 282 -12.51 2.16 -29.72
N SER A 283 -12.41 0.83 -29.65
CA SER A 283 -11.64 -0.02 -30.56
C SER A 283 -12.33 -1.31 -30.96
N SER A 284 -13.57 -1.52 -30.50
CA SER A 284 -14.29 -2.77 -30.72
C SER A 284 -15.56 -2.51 -31.52
N LEU A 285 -15.77 -3.37 -32.52
CA LEU A 285 -17.05 -3.47 -33.21
C LEU A 285 -18.09 -4.03 -32.22
N ARG A 286 -19.24 -3.36 -32.09
CA ARG A 286 -20.25 -3.69 -31.06
C ARG A 286 -21.24 -4.78 -31.49
N ILE A 287 -20.78 -5.72 -32.31
CA ILE A 287 -21.46 -7.00 -32.58
C ILE A 287 -21.35 -7.93 -31.36
N LEU A 288 -22.28 -8.86 -31.19
CA LEU A 288 -22.20 -9.88 -30.14
C LEU A 288 -21.54 -11.13 -30.74
N ASP A 289 -20.35 -11.48 -30.29
CA ASP A 289 -19.61 -12.61 -30.86
C ASP A 289 -20.45 -13.90 -30.74
N PRO A 290 -20.73 -14.59 -31.87
CA PRO A 290 -21.59 -15.77 -31.92
C PRO A 290 -21.23 -16.85 -30.90
N HIS A 291 -19.95 -17.02 -30.61
CA HIS A 291 -19.45 -18.10 -29.76
C HIS A 291 -19.72 -17.86 -28.28
N PHE A 292 -20.08 -16.63 -27.89
CA PHE A 292 -20.30 -16.25 -26.50
C PHE A 292 -21.78 -16.00 -26.16
N VAL A 293 -22.64 -15.77 -27.15
CA VAL A 293 -24.05 -15.40 -26.93
C VAL A 293 -24.81 -16.49 -26.19
N LEU A 294 -24.72 -17.73 -26.65
CA LEU A 294 -25.49 -18.85 -26.08
C LEU A 294 -24.88 -19.43 -24.80
N THR A 295 -23.59 -19.20 -24.54
CA THR A 295 -22.90 -19.64 -23.31
C THR A 295 -23.17 -18.68 -22.14
N GLY A 296 -23.50 -17.42 -22.42
CA GLY A 296 -23.75 -16.36 -21.43
C GLY A 296 -24.70 -16.76 -20.28
N PRO A 297 -25.90 -17.32 -20.55
CA PRO A 297 -26.81 -17.78 -19.49
C PRO A 297 -26.17 -18.79 -18.54
N ALA A 298 -25.61 -19.88 -19.06
CA ALA A 298 -24.98 -20.92 -18.26
C ALA A 298 -23.77 -20.41 -17.46
N LEU A 299 -22.96 -19.55 -18.06
CA LEU A 299 -21.83 -18.88 -17.41
C LEU A 299 -22.31 -18.02 -16.23
N SER A 300 -23.33 -17.20 -16.44
CA SER A 300 -23.81 -16.28 -15.42
C SER A 300 -24.53 -16.99 -14.26
N ASP A 301 -25.21 -18.10 -14.52
CA ASP A 301 -25.78 -18.96 -13.48
C ASP A 301 -24.66 -19.60 -12.64
N TRP A 302 -23.62 -20.14 -13.27
CA TRP A 302 -22.46 -20.69 -12.57
C TRP A 302 -21.77 -19.66 -11.66
N LEU A 303 -21.56 -18.43 -12.17
CA LEU A 303 -21.00 -17.34 -11.37
C LEU A 303 -21.90 -16.95 -10.18
N ALA A 304 -23.21 -16.92 -10.38
CA ALA A 304 -24.16 -16.60 -9.33
C ALA A 304 -24.17 -17.68 -8.23
N ASP A 305 -24.16 -18.96 -8.61
CA ASP A 305 -24.09 -20.09 -7.68
C ASP A 305 -22.78 -20.09 -6.89
N LEU A 306 -21.66 -19.80 -7.55
CA LEU A 306 -20.35 -19.67 -6.93
C LEU A 306 -20.34 -18.57 -5.87
N VAL A 307 -20.82 -17.37 -6.21
CA VAL A 307 -20.93 -16.24 -5.28
C VAL A 307 -21.88 -16.55 -4.12
N ALA A 308 -22.98 -17.24 -4.38
CA ALA A 308 -23.96 -17.60 -3.36
C ALA A 308 -23.42 -18.63 -2.35
N ALA A 309 -22.58 -19.56 -2.82
CA ALA A 309 -22.01 -20.65 -2.02
C ALA A 309 -20.83 -20.23 -1.13
N ASP A 310 -20.15 -19.13 -1.44
CA ASP A 310 -18.97 -18.66 -0.71
C ASP A 310 -19.32 -17.62 0.37
N PRO A 311 -19.08 -17.90 1.67
CA PRO A 311 -19.32 -16.95 2.75
C PRO A 311 -18.57 -15.62 2.64
N ALA A 312 -17.41 -15.59 1.98
CA ALA A 312 -16.62 -14.37 1.78
C ALA A 312 -17.24 -13.44 0.72
N LEU A 313 -18.08 -13.97 -0.18
CA LEU A 313 -18.72 -13.25 -1.27
C LEU A 313 -20.22 -13.04 -1.03
N HIS A 314 -20.86 -13.98 -0.33
CA HIS A 314 -22.29 -13.97 -0.06
C HIS A 314 -22.74 -12.65 0.58
N GLY A 315 -23.74 -12.01 -0.02
CA GLY A 315 -24.27 -10.72 0.42
C GLY A 315 -23.37 -9.50 0.12
N ARG A 316 -22.12 -9.70 -0.31
CA ARG A 316 -21.16 -8.64 -0.68
C ARG A 316 -21.02 -8.44 -2.18
N VAL A 317 -21.22 -9.52 -2.95
CA VAL A 317 -21.22 -9.50 -4.41
C VAL A 317 -22.59 -9.92 -4.91
N THR A 318 -23.07 -9.28 -5.97
CA THR A 318 -24.26 -9.72 -6.71
C THR A 318 -23.89 -9.83 -8.18
N VAL A 319 -24.25 -10.95 -8.80
CA VAL A 319 -24.09 -11.18 -10.24
C VAL A 319 -25.40 -10.79 -10.91
N LEU A 320 -25.39 -9.85 -11.87
CA LEU A 320 -26.56 -9.62 -12.72
C LEU A 320 -26.56 -10.64 -13.84
N ARG A 321 -27.39 -11.68 -13.69
CA ARG A 321 -27.35 -12.81 -14.60
C ARG A 321 -27.82 -12.42 -15.98
N GLU A 322 -27.16 -13.00 -16.98
CA GLU A 322 -27.48 -12.89 -18.40
C GLU A 322 -28.37 -14.07 -18.77
N TYR A 323 -29.54 -14.13 -18.12
CA TYR A 323 -30.35 -15.35 -17.98
C TYR A 323 -31.02 -15.84 -19.27
N ALA A 324 -30.98 -15.08 -20.36
CA ALA A 324 -31.48 -15.51 -21.66
C ALA A 324 -30.67 -14.92 -22.80
N ALA A 325 -30.62 -15.64 -23.92
CA ALA A 325 -29.95 -15.22 -25.14
C ALA A 325 -30.63 -15.75 -26.41
N ALA A 326 -30.46 -15.01 -27.51
CA ALA A 326 -30.93 -15.36 -28.84
C ALA A 326 -29.84 -15.01 -29.87
N LEU A 327 -29.56 -15.93 -30.79
CA LEU A 327 -28.56 -15.77 -31.84
C LEU A 327 -29.11 -16.28 -33.17
N ALA A 328 -29.14 -15.43 -34.19
CA ALA A 328 -29.43 -15.84 -35.56
C ALA A 328 -28.15 -15.96 -36.39
N ASP A 329 -28.17 -16.88 -37.36
CA ASP A 329 -27.12 -17.08 -38.36
C ASP A 329 -25.71 -17.33 -37.80
N ARG A 330 -25.59 -18.19 -36.77
CA ARG A 330 -24.34 -18.42 -36.03
C ARG A 330 -23.09 -18.55 -36.91
N ASP A 331 -23.17 -19.32 -37.99
CA ASP A 331 -22.04 -19.63 -38.89
C ASP A 331 -22.12 -18.89 -40.25
N GLY A 332 -23.06 -17.95 -40.40
CA GLY A 332 -23.32 -17.27 -41.66
C GLY A 332 -22.89 -15.80 -41.69
N PRO A 333 -23.23 -15.05 -42.75
CA PRO A 333 -22.81 -13.66 -42.93
C PRO A 333 -23.40 -12.68 -41.89
N LEU A 334 -24.51 -13.03 -41.24
CA LEU A 334 -25.14 -12.22 -40.18
C LEU A 334 -24.68 -12.63 -38.77
N ALA A 335 -23.72 -13.55 -38.67
CA ALA A 335 -23.14 -13.99 -37.41
C ALA A 335 -22.74 -12.80 -36.52
N GLY A 336 -23.35 -12.74 -35.35
CA GLY A 336 -23.12 -11.71 -34.33
C GLY A 336 -23.73 -10.34 -34.62
N GLN A 337 -24.31 -10.15 -35.80
CA GLN A 337 -25.04 -8.94 -36.19
C GLN A 337 -26.54 -9.00 -35.84
N LEU A 338 -27.04 -10.21 -35.58
CA LEU A 338 -28.41 -10.50 -35.15
C LEU A 338 -28.39 -11.37 -33.89
N ALA A 339 -28.27 -10.71 -32.74
CA ALA A 339 -28.26 -11.36 -31.44
C ALA A 339 -28.79 -10.45 -30.35
N ALA A 340 -29.31 -11.07 -29.28
CA ALA A 340 -29.82 -10.40 -28.10
C ALA A 340 -29.49 -11.20 -26.84
N ILE A 341 -29.19 -10.50 -25.74
CA ILE A 341 -28.98 -11.06 -24.41
C ILE A 341 -29.85 -10.26 -23.42
N TRP A 342 -30.57 -10.96 -22.56
CA TRP A 342 -31.35 -10.35 -21.48
C TRP A 342 -30.60 -10.48 -20.16
N ARG A 343 -30.54 -9.38 -19.41
CA ARG A 343 -29.84 -9.31 -18.15
C ARG A 343 -30.72 -8.72 -17.06
N GLU A 344 -30.65 -9.33 -15.87
CA GLU A 344 -31.32 -8.85 -14.67
C GLU A 344 -30.97 -7.38 -14.37
N SER A 345 -31.93 -6.64 -13.83
CA SER A 345 -31.73 -5.28 -13.33
C SER A 345 -31.32 -5.28 -11.85
N PRO A 346 -30.54 -4.28 -11.39
CA PRO A 346 -30.15 -4.16 -9.98
C PRO A 346 -31.36 -4.14 -9.04
N ARG A 347 -31.41 -5.09 -8.09
CA ARG A 347 -32.38 -5.09 -6.99
C ARG A 347 -31.79 -4.38 -5.78
N LEU A 348 -32.49 -3.35 -5.29
CA LEU A 348 -32.05 -2.50 -4.19
C LEU A 348 -33.00 -2.62 -3.00
N ALA A 349 -32.44 -2.80 -1.81
CA ALA A 349 -33.23 -2.76 -0.57
C ALA A 349 -33.66 -1.32 -0.24
N PRO A 350 -34.71 -1.10 0.58
CA PRO A 350 -35.11 0.25 1.00
C PRO A 350 -33.93 1.04 1.57
N GLY A 351 -33.69 2.24 1.04
CA GLY A 351 -32.57 3.12 1.42
C GLY A 351 -31.24 2.83 0.72
N GLU A 352 -31.16 1.81 -0.13
CA GLU A 352 -30.01 1.62 -1.03
C GLU A 352 -30.17 2.45 -2.30
N ALA A 353 -29.04 2.93 -2.80
CA ALA A 353 -28.91 3.49 -4.13
C ALA A 353 -27.73 2.81 -4.85
N ALA A 354 -27.72 2.88 -6.17
CA ALA A 354 -26.69 2.27 -7.00
C ALA A 354 -26.16 3.24 -8.04
N LEU A 355 -24.85 3.15 -8.31
CA LEU A 355 -24.17 3.95 -9.32
C LEU A 355 -23.21 3.09 -10.14
N PRO A 356 -23.03 3.41 -11.45
CA PRO A 356 -21.92 2.86 -12.23
C PRO A 356 -20.59 3.22 -11.57
N PHE A 357 -19.69 2.27 -11.40
CA PHE A 357 -18.46 2.47 -10.63
C PHE A 357 -17.54 3.54 -11.23
N ASN A 358 -17.59 3.75 -12.55
CA ASN A 358 -16.84 4.83 -13.19
C ASN A 358 -17.31 6.24 -12.81
N ALA A 359 -18.50 6.42 -12.21
CA ALA A 359 -18.89 7.70 -11.63
C ALA A 359 -17.97 8.14 -10.47
N LEU A 360 -17.24 7.21 -9.83
CA LEU A 360 -16.28 7.55 -8.78
C LEU A 360 -15.07 8.34 -9.29
N ALA A 361 -14.81 8.30 -10.60
CA ALA A 361 -13.70 8.98 -11.26
C ALA A 361 -14.12 10.26 -12.03
N VAL A 362 -15.35 10.76 -11.83
CA VAL A 362 -15.84 11.96 -12.54
C VAL A 362 -15.93 13.18 -11.62
N CYS A 363 -15.87 14.38 -12.22
CA CYS A 363 -16.16 15.65 -11.55
C CYS A 363 -17.52 16.19 -12.00
N GLU A 364 -18.22 16.85 -11.10
CA GLU A 364 -19.41 17.63 -11.43
C GLU A 364 -19.09 18.96 -12.12
N ALA A 365 -20.15 19.65 -12.58
CA ALA A 365 -20.05 20.92 -13.30
C ALA A 365 -19.30 22.03 -12.50
N ASP A 366 -19.32 21.95 -11.17
CA ASP A 366 -18.59 22.83 -10.26
C ASP A 366 -17.09 22.45 -10.08
N GLY A 367 -16.63 21.39 -10.75
CA GLY A 367 -15.26 20.88 -10.67
C GLY A 367 -14.97 20.00 -9.44
N SER A 368 -15.93 19.81 -8.54
CA SER A 368 -15.80 18.90 -7.40
C SER A 368 -15.91 17.44 -7.84
N PRO A 369 -15.14 16.51 -7.26
CA PRO A 369 -15.36 15.07 -7.49
C PRO A 369 -16.81 14.66 -7.18
N PHE A 370 -17.35 13.72 -7.93
CA PHE A 370 -18.70 13.18 -7.72
C PHE A 370 -18.91 12.76 -6.25
N VAL A 371 -17.91 12.09 -5.68
CA VAL A 371 -17.90 11.56 -4.31
C VAL A 371 -17.58 12.59 -3.21
N ALA A 372 -17.27 13.85 -3.55
CA ALA A 372 -16.80 14.84 -2.57
C ALA A 372 -17.71 14.97 -1.32
N PRO A 373 -19.06 15.04 -1.43
CA PRO A 373 -19.92 15.11 -0.25
C PRO A 373 -19.78 13.91 0.69
N TRP A 374 -19.44 12.74 0.16
CA TRP A 374 -19.26 11.51 0.95
C TRP A 374 -17.89 11.46 1.60
N LEU A 375 -16.85 11.96 0.93
CA LEU A 375 -15.52 12.09 1.51
C LEU A 375 -15.53 13.08 2.68
N ASP A 376 -16.25 14.20 2.54
CA ASP A 376 -16.40 15.20 3.59
C ASP A 376 -17.19 14.66 4.80
N ARG A 377 -18.21 13.82 4.53
CA ARG A 377 -19.05 13.22 5.57
C ARG A 377 -18.35 12.10 6.35
N TYR A 378 -17.71 11.17 5.66
CA TYR A 378 -17.18 9.93 6.27
C TYR A 378 -15.67 9.95 6.50
N GLY A 379 -14.96 10.95 5.95
CA GLY A 379 -13.52 10.98 5.89
C GLY A 379 -12.98 10.17 4.71
N ARG A 380 -12.09 10.80 3.93
CA ARG A 380 -11.50 10.23 2.71
C ARG A 380 -10.94 8.82 2.90
N ASP A 381 -10.06 8.64 3.89
CA ASP A 381 -9.34 7.37 4.07
C ASP A 381 -10.28 6.25 4.53
N ALA A 382 -11.21 6.54 5.45
CA ALA A 382 -12.20 5.56 5.91
C ALA A 382 -13.16 5.14 4.79
N TRP A 383 -13.59 6.10 3.95
CA TRP A 383 -14.43 5.81 2.80
C TRP A 383 -13.69 4.97 1.74
N LEU A 384 -12.43 5.29 1.46
CA LEU A 384 -11.61 4.52 0.52
C LEU A 384 -11.29 3.11 1.04
N ASP A 385 -10.94 2.96 2.31
CA ASP A 385 -10.71 1.64 2.92
C ASP A 385 -11.99 0.79 2.85
N ARG A 386 -13.18 1.40 3.03
CA ARG A 386 -14.47 0.74 2.83
C ARG A 386 -14.71 0.37 1.37
N LEU A 387 -14.43 1.26 0.43
CA LEU A 387 -14.56 0.98 -1.01
C LEU A 387 -13.69 -0.22 -1.41
N VAL A 388 -12.44 -0.27 -0.96
CA VAL A 388 -11.53 -1.41 -1.22
C VAL A 388 -12.09 -2.70 -0.64
N ALA A 389 -12.56 -2.68 0.61
CA ALA A 389 -13.13 -3.85 1.27
C ALA A 389 -14.40 -4.39 0.58
N VAL A 390 -15.19 -3.51 -0.05
CA VAL A 390 -16.49 -3.83 -0.64
C VAL A 390 -16.40 -4.17 -2.14
N ALA A 391 -15.54 -3.49 -2.88
CA ALA A 391 -15.49 -3.59 -4.34
C ALA A 391 -14.21 -4.23 -4.88
N VAL A 392 -13.08 -4.12 -4.17
CA VAL A 392 -11.79 -4.65 -4.64
C VAL A 392 -11.53 -6.06 -4.09
N LEU A 393 -11.62 -6.24 -2.77
CA LEU A 393 -11.32 -7.53 -2.13
C LEU A 393 -12.20 -8.68 -2.64
N PRO A 394 -13.52 -8.51 -2.87
CA PRO A 394 -14.34 -9.62 -3.36
C PRO A 394 -14.00 -10.03 -4.80
N VAL A 395 -13.71 -9.08 -5.68
CA VAL A 395 -13.24 -9.38 -7.05
C VAL A 395 -11.90 -10.10 -7.02
N TRP A 396 -10.98 -9.65 -6.15
CA TRP A 396 -9.71 -10.33 -5.92
C TRP A 396 -9.90 -11.74 -5.34
N HIS A 397 -10.89 -11.93 -4.48
CA HIS A 397 -11.22 -13.23 -3.91
C HIS A 397 -11.76 -14.20 -4.96
N LEU A 398 -12.58 -13.75 -5.92
CA LEU A 398 -13.00 -14.57 -7.06
C LEU A 398 -11.80 -15.11 -7.85
N LEU A 399 -10.81 -14.25 -8.13
CA LEU A 399 -9.57 -14.65 -8.78
C LEU A 399 -8.78 -15.64 -7.92
N ALA A 400 -8.44 -15.24 -6.71
CA ALA A 400 -7.51 -15.99 -5.87
C ALA A 400 -8.10 -17.29 -5.32
N ALA A 401 -9.35 -17.28 -4.85
CA ALA A 401 -9.99 -18.43 -4.21
C ALA A 401 -10.67 -19.36 -5.22
N HIS A 402 -11.24 -18.82 -6.29
CA HIS A 402 -12.03 -19.62 -7.24
C HIS A 402 -11.40 -19.80 -8.61
N GLY A 403 -10.34 -19.05 -8.93
CA GLY A 403 -9.71 -19.13 -10.25
C GLY A 403 -10.59 -18.58 -11.37
N VAL A 404 -11.42 -17.58 -11.04
CA VAL A 404 -12.31 -16.88 -11.97
C VAL A 404 -11.87 -15.42 -12.06
N ALA A 405 -11.55 -14.97 -13.26
CA ALA A 405 -11.26 -13.58 -13.57
C ALA A 405 -12.47 -12.94 -14.24
N LEU A 406 -12.78 -11.71 -13.82
CA LEU A 406 -13.83 -10.89 -14.39
C LEU A 406 -13.21 -9.56 -14.81
N GLU A 407 -13.67 -9.03 -15.95
CA GLU A 407 -13.28 -7.70 -16.40
C GLU A 407 -13.93 -6.62 -15.53
N ALA A 408 -13.29 -6.32 -14.39
CA ALA A 408 -13.78 -5.43 -13.35
C ALA A 408 -13.43 -3.95 -13.63
N HIS A 409 -13.65 -3.52 -14.87
CA HIS A 409 -13.53 -2.12 -15.23
C HIS A 409 -14.74 -1.31 -14.75
N GLY A 410 -14.63 0.01 -14.70
CA GLY A 410 -15.64 0.88 -14.08
C GLY A 410 -17.07 0.78 -14.65
N GLN A 411 -17.26 0.31 -15.88
CA GLN A 411 -18.60 0.11 -16.48
C GLN A 411 -19.26 -1.24 -16.13
N ASN A 412 -18.48 -2.26 -15.76
CA ASN A 412 -18.96 -3.61 -15.43
C ASN A 412 -19.20 -3.79 -13.93
N MET A 413 -18.79 -2.81 -13.14
CA MET A 413 -19.04 -2.74 -11.70
C MET A 413 -20.12 -1.69 -11.42
N ILE A 414 -21.03 -2.02 -10.52
CA ILE A 414 -22.03 -1.11 -9.97
C ILE A 414 -21.85 -1.10 -8.45
N LEU A 415 -21.65 0.08 -7.89
CA LEU A 415 -21.52 0.25 -6.45
C LEU A 415 -22.89 0.46 -5.84
N VAL A 416 -23.25 -0.36 -4.84
CA VAL A 416 -24.43 -0.13 -4.01
C VAL A 416 -23.99 0.56 -2.72
N HIS A 417 -24.72 1.61 -2.34
CA HIS A 417 -24.42 2.42 -1.18
C HIS A 417 -25.67 2.87 -0.43
N ARG A 418 -25.49 3.27 0.82
CA ARG A 418 -26.49 4.01 1.61
C ARG A 418 -25.93 5.38 1.95
N ASP A 419 -26.56 6.43 1.42
CA ASP A 419 -26.10 7.82 1.57
C ASP A 419 -24.59 8.01 1.31
N GLY A 420 -24.09 7.38 0.24
CA GLY A 420 -22.68 7.42 -0.15
C GLY A 420 -21.75 6.43 0.54
N TRP A 421 -22.18 5.72 1.58
CA TRP A 421 -21.35 4.70 2.22
C TRP A 421 -21.40 3.37 1.44
N PRO A 422 -20.26 2.82 0.96
CA PRO A 422 -20.25 1.58 0.19
C PRO A 422 -20.74 0.36 0.99
N GLU A 423 -21.65 -0.43 0.43
CA GLU A 423 -22.24 -1.61 1.08
C GLU A 423 -21.85 -2.91 0.38
N ARG A 424 -22.09 -3.00 -0.93
CA ARG A 424 -21.83 -4.18 -1.75
C ARG A 424 -21.53 -3.77 -3.20
N VAL A 425 -20.99 -4.70 -3.97
CA VAL A 425 -20.74 -4.52 -5.41
C VAL A 425 -21.63 -5.45 -6.23
N ILE A 426 -22.10 -4.95 -7.36
CA ILE A 426 -22.81 -5.74 -8.36
C ILE A 426 -21.91 -5.81 -9.60
N LEU A 427 -21.77 -7.01 -10.19
CA LEU A 427 -20.98 -7.27 -11.39
C LEU A 427 -21.91 -7.63 -12.56
N ARG A 428 -21.50 -7.27 -13.79
CA ARG A 428 -22.26 -7.51 -15.04
C ARG A 428 -21.32 -7.71 -16.24
N ASP A 429 -21.91 -8.06 -17.39
CA ASP A 429 -21.23 -8.21 -18.71
C ASP A 429 -20.23 -9.37 -18.75
N PHE A 430 -20.70 -10.60 -18.52
CA PHE A 430 -19.85 -11.78 -18.36
C PHE A 430 -19.59 -12.55 -19.65
N HIS A 431 -20.58 -12.70 -20.53
CA HIS A 431 -20.50 -13.54 -21.74
C HIS A 431 -19.26 -13.31 -22.59
N GLU A 432 -18.73 -12.09 -22.70
CA GLU A 432 -17.56 -11.80 -23.54
C GLU A 432 -16.26 -11.60 -22.74
N SER A 433 -16.31 -11.66 -21.41
CA SER A 433 -15.20 -11.16 -20.57
C SER A 433 -14.83 -12.04 -19.37
N ALA A 434 -15.69 -12.96 -18.94
CA ALA A 434 -15.36 -13.82 -17.82
C ALA A 434 -14.44 -14.96 -18.26
N GLU A 435 -13.38 -15.16 -17.49
CA GLU A 435 -12.33 -16.14 -17.77
C GLU A 435 -12.12 -17.07 -16.58
N TYR A 436 -11.72 -18.31 -16.84
CA TYR A 436 -11.29 -19.26 -15.82
C TYR A 436 -10.15 -20.14 -16.33
N ALA A 437 -9.34 -20.68 -15.41
CA ALA A 437 -8.23 -21.55 -15.74
C ALA A 437 -8.55 -22.97 -15.26
N PRO A 438 -8.68 -23.97 -16.15
CA PRO A 438 -9.09 -25.33 -15.78
C PRO A 438 -8.20 -26.00 -14.72
N ASP A 439 -6.91 -25.65 -14.66
CA ASP A 439 -5.93 -26.18 -13.70
C ASP A 439 -5.87 -25.40 -12.37
N PHE A 440 -6.70 -24.37 -12.23
CA PHE A 440 -6.69 -23.44 -11.10
C PHE A 440 -8.08 -23.21 -10.49
N VAL A 441 -9.15 -23.43 -11.24
CA VAL A 441 -10.52 -23.41 -10.72
C VAL A 441 -10.68 -24.44 -9.60
N THR A 442 -11.34 -24.05 -8.51
CA THR A 442 -11.39 -24.86 -7.28
C THR A 442 -12.39 -26.02 -7.39
N HIS A 443 -13.44 -25.83 -8.18
CA HIS A 443 -14.52 -26.80 -8.40
C HIS A 443 -14.73 -27.04 -9.91
N PRO A 444 -13.77 -27.70 -10.59
CA PRO A 444 -13.86 -27.95 -12.03
C PRO A 444 -15.10 -28.74 -12.43
N GLU A 445 -15.64 -29.57 -11.54
CA GLU A 445 -16.87 -30.35 -11.75
C GLU A 445 -18.14 -29.50 -11.84
N ARG A 446 -18.08 -28.24 -11.39
CA ARG A 446 -19.20 -27.30 -11.42
C ARG A 446 -19.14 -26.35 -12.61
N VAL A 447 -18.05 -26.35 -13.36
CA VAL A 447 -17.91 -25.53 -14.57
C VAL A 447 -18.89 -26.07 -15.63
N PRO A 448 -19.72 -25.23 -16.26
CA PRO A 448 -20.61 -25.67 -17.32
C PRO A 448 -19.84 -26.30 -18.49
N ASP A 449 -20.41 -27.32 -19.12
CA ASP A 449 -19.88 -27.87 -20.37
C ASP A 449 -20.18 -26.90 -21.53
N PHE A 450 -19.35 -25.86 -21.66
CA PHE A 450 -19.49 -24.86 -22.71
C PHE A 450 -19.33 -25.47 -24.11
N GLY A 451 -18.54 -26.55 -24.26
CA GLY A 451 -18.36 -27.25 -25.53
C GLY A 451 -19.63 -27.97 -26.00
N ALA A 452 -20.51 -28.38 -25.08
CA ALA A 452 -21.82 -28.92 -25.39
C ALA A 452 -22.84 -27.84 -25.82
N ILE A 453 -22.63 -26.59 -25.40
CA ILE A 453 -23.47 -25.44 -25.77
C ILE A 453 -23.01 -24.84 -27.11
N ASP A 454 -21.72 -24.57 -27.23
CA ASP A 454 -21.09 -24.08 -28.46
C ASP A 454 -19.79 -24.87 -28.73
N PRO A 455 -19.71 -25.62 -29.85
CA PRO A 455 -18.54 -26.46 -30.16
C PRO A 455 -17.21 -25.72 -30.26
N ALA A 456 -17.20 -24.38 -30.42
CA ALA A 456 -15.97 -23.60 -30.44
C ALA A 456 -15.23 -23.62 -29.09
N HIS A 457 -15.95 -23.84 -27.99
CA HIS A 457 -15.37 -23.99 -26.64
C HIS A 457 -14.85 -25.41 -26.35
N ALA A 458 -15.04 -26.35 -27.28
CA ALA A 458 -14.60 -27.72 -27.09
C ALA A 458 -13.07 -27.87 -27.29
N GLY A 459 -12.44 -28.68 -26.45
CA GLY A 459 -11.01 -28.97 -26.53
C GLY A 459 -10.18 -28.28 -25.44
N PRO A 460 -8.84 -28.29 -25.56
CA PRO A 460 -7.97 -27.67 -24.58
C PRO A 460 -8.07 -26.14 -24.63
N ALA A 461 -7.90 -25.49 -23.48
CA ALA A 461 -7.84 -24.04 -23.37
C ALA A 461 -6.74 -23.44 -24.27
N ASP A 462 -7.06 -22.37 -24.99
CA ASP A 462 -6.19 -21.70 -25.95
C ASP A 462 -6.23 -20.16 -25.89
N ASP A 463 -6.81 -19.61 -24.81
CA ASP A 463 -6.98 -18.18 -24.52
C ASP A 463 -7.90 -17.41 -25.48
N ARG A 464 -8.67 -18.09 -26.36
CA ARG A 464 -9.62 -17.42 -27.27
C ARG A 464 -11.02 -17.25 -26.69
N PHE A 465 -11.40 -18.08 -25.73
CA PHE A 465 -12.74 -18.18 -25.18
C PHE A 465 -12.74 -18.01 -23.64
N HIS A 466 -13.67 -18.60 -22.90
CA HIS A 466 -13.69 -18.49 -21.43
C HIS A 466 -12.52 -19.21 -20.75
N ALA A 467 -12.06 -20.33 -21.30
CA ALA A 467 -11.03 -21.16 -20.70
C ALA A 467 -9.61 -20.68 -21.07
N MET A 468 -8.83 -20.29 -20.06
CA MET A 468 -7.46 -19.82 -20.17
C MET A 468 -6.45 -20.94 -19.92
N ARG A 469 -5.30 -20.86 -20.60
CA ARG A 469 -4.17 -21.79 -20.51
C ARG A 469 -3.48 -21.76 -19.15
N SER A 470 -3.56 -20.65 -18.42
CA SER A 470 -2.87 -20.49 -17.14
C SER A 470 -3.54 -19.52 -16.19
N ALA A 471 -3.31 -19.72 -14.88
CA ALA A 471 -3.74 -18.80 -13.84
C ALA A 471 -3.07 -17.41 -13.94
N ALA A 472 -1.86 -17.32 -14.49
CA ALA A 472 -1.17 -16.03 -14.68
C ALA A 472 -1.91 -15.15 -15.70
N THR A 473 -2.42 -15.75 -16.79
CA THR A 473 -3.23 -15.04 -17.80
C THR A 473 -4.48 -14.41 -17.17
N LEU A 474 -5.18 -15.16 -16.31
CA LEU A 474 -6.35 -14.65 -15.58
C LEU A 474 -6.05 -13.42 -14.74
N ALA A 475 -4.87 -13.40 -14.11
CA ALA A 475 -4.48 -12.30 -13.26
C ALA A 475 -4.32 -11.00 -14.05
N GLU A 476 -3.83 -11.07 -15.30
CA GLU A 476 -3.66 -9.92 -16.19
C GLU A 476 -4.97 -9.17 -16.37
N LEU A 477 -6.07 -9.88 -16.69
CA LEU A 477 -7.40 -9.29 -16.87
C LEU A 477 -7.85 -8.52 -15.63
N VAL A 478 -7.73 -9.12 -14.44
CA VAL A 478 -8.14 -8.47 -13.19
C VAL A 478 -7.23 -7.29 -12.87
N THR A 479 -5.92 -7.43 -12.99
CA THR A 479 -5.00 -6.35 -12.65
C THR A 479 -5.16 -5.14 -13.57
N ASP A 480 -5.37 -5.38 -14.86
CA ASP A 480 -5.54 -4.32 -15.84
C ASP A 480 -6.87 -3.59 -15.66
N SER A 481 -7.96 -4.36 -15.63
CA SER A 481 -9.30 -3.80 -15.57
C SER A 481 -9.61 -3.18 -14.21
N LEU A 482 -9.19 -3.78 -13.09
CA LEU A 482 -9.50 -3.30 -11.74
C LEU A 482 -8.55 -2.20 -11.26
N PHE A 483 -7.24 -2.37 -11.49
CA PHE A 483 -6.24 -1.47 -10.92
C PHE A 483 -5.73 -0.44 -11.93
N VAL A 484 -5.20 -0.89 -13.06
CA VAL A 484 -4.48 -0.02 -14.00
C VAL A 484 -5.42 0.96 -14.70
N PHE A 485 -6.57 0.50 -15.19
CA PHE A 485 -7.51 1.31 -15.98
C PHE A 485 -8.76 1.79 -15.23
N ASN A 486 -8.96 1.35 -13.98
CA ASN A 486 -10.10 1.75 -13.15
C ASN A 486 -9.66 2.46 -11.87
N LEU A 487 -9.17 1.74 -10.85
CA LEU A 487 -8.89 2.35 -9.55
C LEU A 487 -7.81 3.46 -9.61
N SER A 488 -6.83 3.37 -10.52
CA SER A 488 -5.83 4.43 -10.71
C SER A 488 -6.41 5.76 -11.21
N GLU A 489 -7.59 5.75 -11.84
CA GLU A 489 -8.28 6.99 -12.25
C GLU A 489 -8.95 7.66 -11.05
N ILE A 490 -9.54 6.86 -10.16
CA ILE A 490 -10.11 7.32 -8.91
C ILE A 490 -9.00 7.92 -8.04
N THR A 491 -7.88 7.21 -7.84
CA THR A 491 -6.78 7.73 -7.01
C THR A 491 -6.14 8.97 -7.60
N ALA A 492 -5.99 9.05 -8.93
CA ALA A 492 -5.44 10.24 -9.58
C ALA A 492 -6.35 11.47 -9.44
N LEU A 493 -7.66 11.28 -9.49
CA LEU A 493 -8.61 12.36 -9.22
C LEU A 493 -8.52 12.82 -7.75
N LEU A 494 -8.53 11.89 -6.81
CA LEU A 494 -8.48 12.20 -5.37
C LEU A 494 -7.13 12.73 -4.92
N GLY A 495 -6.02 12.32 -5.55
CA GLY A 495 -4.69 12.90 -5.33
C GLY A 495 -4.68 14.38 -5.66
N ARG A 496 -5.19 14.74 -6.84
CA ARG A 496 -5.25 16.13 -7.32
C ARG A 496 -6.25 17.02 -6.57
N ARG A 497 -7.41 16.48 -6.19
CA ARG A 497 -8.53 17.28 -5.66
C ARG A 497 -8.74 17.15 -4.14
N HIS A 498 -8.24 16.09 -3.52
CA HIS A 498 -8.40 15.80 -2.08
C HIS A 498 -7.11 15.35 -1.38
N GLY A 499 -5.94 15.57 -1.98
CA GLY A 499 -4.62 15.38 -1.34
C GLY A 499 -4.33 13.94 -0.89
N LEU A 500 -4.79 12.93 -1.64
CA LEU A 500 -4.48 11.52 -1.39
C LEU A 500 -2.98 11.25 -1.65
N ASP A 501 -2.30 10.61 -0.70
CA ASP A 501 -0.97 10.00 -0.93
C ASP A 501 -1.14 8.72 -1.75
N GLU A 502 -1.11 8.85 -3.09
CA GLU A 502 -1.31 7.72 -4.00
C GLU A 502 -0.28 6.58 -3.75
N PRO A 503 1.04 6.82 -3.71
CA PRO A 503 2.00 5.75 -3.42
C PRO A 503 1.76 5.03 -2.09
N GLY A 504 1.42 5.77 -1.03
CA GLY A 504 1.04 5.19 0.26
C GLY A 504 -0.22 4.33 0.20
N PHE A 505 -1.23 4.79 -0.54
CA PHE A 505 -2.49 4.07 -0.76
C PHE A 505 -2.27 2.75 -1.52
N TRP A 506 -1.54 2.75 -2.63
CA TRP A 506 -1.28 1.54 -3.42
C TRP A 506 -0.50 0.47 -2.64
N ARG A 507 0.50 0.88 -1.86
CA ARG A 507 1.20 -0.04 -0.93
C ARG A 507 0.29 -0.60 0.15
N ARG A 508 -0.68 0.18 0.61
CA ARG A 508 -1.69 -0.28 1.60
C ARG A 508 -2.61 -1.32 0.98
N ILE A 509 -3.06 -1.13 -0.25
CA ILE A 509 -3.84 -2.14 -0.98
C ILE A 509 -3.03 -3.42 -1.12
N GLY A 510 -1.78 -3.37 -1.58
CA GLY A 510 -0.93 -4.56 -1.68
C GLY A 510 -0.82 -5.34 -0.36
N ARG A 511 -0.68 -4.64 0.78
CA ARG A 511 -0.74 -5.27 2.11
C ARG A 511 -2.11 -5.88 2.43
N GLN A 512 -3.20 -5.20 2.11
CA GLN A 512 -4.55 -5.72 2.32
C GLN A 512 -4.82 -6.98 1.49
N LEU A 513 -4.34 -7.04 0.23
CA LEU A 513 -4.46 -8.23 -0.62
C LEU A 513 -3.70 -9.43 -0.04
N ARG A 514 -2.47 -9.21 0.46
CA ARG A 514 -1.69 -10.26 1.15
C ARG A 514 -2.37 -10.72 2.43
N ARG A 515 -2.85 -9.78 3.24
CA ARG A 515 -3.56 -10.08 4.47
C ARG A 515 -4.82 -10.89 4.19
N HIS A 516 -5.60 -10.50 3.20
CA HIS A 516 -6.79 -11.22 2.76
C HIS A 516 -6.44 -12.65 2.32
N ALA A 517 -5.35 -12.82 1.56
CA ALA A 517 -4.89 -14.16 1.20
C ALA A 517 -4.53 -15.00 2.43
N ALA A 518 -3.82 -14.43 3.41
CA ALA A 518 -3.44 -15.13 4.64
C ALA A 518 -4.66 -15.48 5.52
N GLU A 519 -5.64 -14.58 5.64
CA GLU A 519 -6.87 -14.82 6.41
C GLU A 519 -7.74 -15.95 5.81
N HIS A 520 -7.58 -16.24 4.52
CA HIS A 520 -8.36 -17.25 3.80
C HIS A 520 -7.52 -18.46 3.34
N GLY A 521 -6.24 -18.56 3.73
CA GLY A 521 -5.36 -19.68 3.36
C GLY A 521 -5.05 -19.77 1.85
N LEU A 522 -4.96 -18.62 1.16
CA LEU A 522 -4.81 -18.52 -0.29
C LEU A 522 -3.37 -18.23 -0.74
N GLU A 523 -2.37 -18.24 0.16
CA GLU A 523 -1.01 -17.80 -0.14
C GLU A 523 -0.36 -18.62 -1.27
N ALA A 524 -0.54 -19.94 -1.26
CA ALA A 524 -0.02 -20.82 -2.32
C ALA A 524 -0.70 -20.57 -3.67
N ARG A 525 -1.99 -20.22 -3.65
CA ARG A 525 -2.76 -19.89 -4.86
C ARG A 525 -2.35 -18.52 -5.40
N LEU A 526 -2.15 -17.54 -4.51
CA LEU A 526 -1.66 -16.20 -4.86
C LEU A 526 -0.28 -16.26 -5.53
N ALA A 527 0.63 -17.10 -5.03
CA ALA A 527 1.94 -17.30 -5.62
C ALA A 527 1.87 -17.80 -7.09
N ARG A 528 0.91 -18.67 -7.42
CA ARG A 528 0.69 -19.17 -8.79
C ARG A 528 0.17 -18.09 -9.76
N LEU A 529 -0.48 -17.05 -9.25
CA LEU A 529 -0.99 -15.95 -10.07
C LEU A 529 0.12 -14.98 -10.53
N ALA A 530 1.32 -15.06 -9.94
CA ALA A 530 2.46 -14.17 -10.22
C ALA A 530 2.18 -12.65 -10.08
N VAL A 531 1.10 -12.28 -9.40
CA VAL A 531 0.64 -10.88 -9.22
C VAL A 531 1.56 -10.04 -8.34
N GLU A 532 2.44 -10.67 -7.56
CA GLU A 532 3.43 -9.99 -6.71
C GLU A 532 4.73 -9.67 -7.44
N ALA A 533 4.82 -10.01 -8.74
CA ALA A 533 5.97 -9.65 -9.55
C ALA A 533 6.17 -8.12 -9.56
N PRO A 534 7.43 -7.65 -9.56
CA PRO A 534 7.75 -6.23 -9.52
C PRO A 534 7.26 -5.43 -10.74
N ARG A 535 6.93 -6.14 -11.83
CA ARG A 535 6.29 -5.59 -13.01
C ARG A 535 5.08 -6.44 -13.35
N LEU A 536 3.98 -5.77 -13.66
CA LEU A 536 2.77 -6.39 -14.18
C LEU A 536 2.78 -6.33 -15.69
N ARG A 537 2.24 -7.35 -16.33
CA ARG A 537 1.90 -7.29 -17.76
C ARG A 537 0.59 -6.53 -17.88
N VAL A 538 0.57 -5.55 -18.78
CA VAL A 538 -0.56 -4.64 -19.00
C VAL A 538 -0.89 -4.57 -20.47
N GLU A 539 -2.16 -4.61 -20.81
CA GLU A 539 -2.65 -4.47 -22.18
C GLU A 539 -2.28 -3.13 -22.83
N ALA A 540 -1.80 -3.20 -24.07
CA ALA A 540 -1.47 -2.06 -24.91
C ALA A 540 -2.65 -1.76 -25.86
N LEU A 541 -3.67 -1.05 -25.35
CA LEU A 541 -4.93 -0.81 -26.05
C LEU A 541 -4.75 0.01 -27.35
N LEU A 542 -3.90 1.05 -27.34
CA LEU A 542 -3.62 1.86 -28.52
C LEU A 542 -2.79 1.06 -29.55
N SER A 543 -1.85 0.25 -29.10
CA SER A 543 -0.99 -0.58 -29.95
C SER A 543 -1.81 -1.61 -30.72
N ARG A 544 -2.78 -2.27 -30.08
CA ARG A 544 -3.73 -3.15 -30.77
C ARG A 544 -4.57 -2.39 -31.79
N LYS A 545 -5.04 -1.19 -31.46
CA LYS A 545 -5.79 -0.34 -32.38
C LYS A 545 -4.98 0.05 -33.62
N LEU A 546 -3.68 0.25 -33.47
CA LEU A 546 -2.73 0.53 -34.55
C LEU A 546 -2.41 -0.70 -35.40
N GLY A 547 -2.95 -1.88 -35.07
CA GLY A 547 -2.68 -3.13 -35.75
C GLY A 547 -1.25 -3.62 -35.56
N LEU A 548 -0.62 -3.26 -34.44
CA LEU A 548 0.71 -3.77 -34.09
C LEU A 548 0.56 -5.22 -33.63
N GLY A 549 1.47 -6.11 -34.08
CA GLY A 549 1.39 -7.54 -33.79
C GLY A 549 1.40 -7.87 -32.29
N GLU A 550 1.02 -9.09 -31.92
CA GLU A 550 0.83 -9.55 -30.54
C GLU A 550 1.99 -9.23 -29.59
N ALA A 551 3.24 -9.25 -30.08
CA ALA A 551 4.43 -8.89 -29.31
C ALA A 551 4.42 -7.44 -28.77
N ARG A 552 3.60 -6.56 -29.34
CA ARG A 552 3.34 -5.18 -28.88
C ARG A 552 1.91 -5.01 -28.34
N GLY A 553 1.15 -6.08 -28.19
CA GLY A 553 -0.21 -6.07 -27.62
C GLY A 553 -0.24 -5.94 -26.09
N SER A 554 0.90 -6.07 -25.43
CA SER A 554 1.07 -5.89 -23.99
C SER A 554 2.42 -5.26 -23.67
N LEU A 555 2.49 -4.50 -22.58
CA LEU A 555 3.71 -3.93 -22.01
C LEU A 555 3.94 -4.46 -20.58
N HIS A 556 5.12 -4.21 -20.03
CA HIS A 556 5.38 -4.44 -18.61
C HIS A 556 5.42 -3.11 -17.86
N ALA A 557 4.46 -2.87 -16.97
CA ALA A 557 4.41 -1.68 -16.11
C ALA A 557 4.95 -1.99 -14.70
N PRO A 558 5.58 -1.05 -13.99
CA PRO A 558 5.95 -1.24 -12.58
C PRO A 558 4.72 -1.57 -11.73
N ASN A 559 4.87 -2.51 -10.80
CA ASN A 559 3.76 -2.91 -9.94
C ASN A 559 3.65 -1.98 -8.73
N SER A 560 2.66 -1.08 -8.72
CA SER A 560 2.44 -0.18 -7.59
C SER A 560 1.86 -0.87 -6.34
N LEU A 561 1.25 -2.06 -6.48
CA LEU A 561 0.79 -2.87 -5.36
C LEU A 561 1.96 -3.54 -4.64
N PHE A 562 2.91 -4.05 -5.44
CA PHE A 562 4.06 -4.82 -4.98
C PHE A 562 5.35 -4.31 -5.63
N PRO A 563 5.83 -3.11 -5.23
CA PRO A 563 7.03 -2.53 -5.83
C PRO A 563 8.27 -3.39 -5.54
N SER A 564 9.15 -3.54 -6.54
CA SER A 564 10.43 -4.25 -6.38
C SER A 564 11.29 -3.63 -5.28
N PRO A 565 12.06 -4.42 -4.51
CA PRO A 565 13.11 -3.90 -3.66
C PRO A 565 14.23 -3.18 -4.42
N ASP A 566 14.37 -3.39 -5.75
CA ASP A 566 15.33 -2.70 -6.63
C ASP A 566 14.68 -1.62 -7.53
N ALA A 567 13.34 -1.57 -7.62
CA ALA A 567 12.60 -0.43 -8.22
C ALA A 567 12.62 0.79 -7.28
N THR A 568 13.41 0.68 -6.23
CA THR A 568 13.76 1.72 -5.29
C THR A 568 14.83 2.64 -5.88
N SER A 569 14.57 3.21 -7.06
CA SER A 569 14.92 4.63 -7.24
C SER A 569 13.94 5.56 -6.50
N GLY A 570 12.98 4.97 -5.75
CA GLY A 570 12.14 5.62 -4.73
C GLY A 570 11.75 4.73 -3.54
N ALA A 571 12.67 3.91 -2.98
CA ALA A 571 12.43 3.29 -1.66
C ALA A 571 12.12 4.39 -0.65
N CYS A 572 11.29 4.16 0.35
CA CYS A 572 11.35 5.01 1.54
C CYS A 572 12.50 4.51 2.40
N MET A 573 13.44 5.40 2.74
CA MET A 573 14.61 5.01 3.50
C MET A 573 14.24 4.85 4.97
N ILE A 574 13.56 5.86 5.53
CA ILE A 574 13.31 6.01 6.98
C ILE A 574 12.00 6.80 7.18
N GLU A 575 11.26 6.52 8.25
CA GLU A 575 10.15 7.37 8.71
C GLU A 575 10.56 8.12 9.99
N ILE A 576 10.20 9.39 10.12
CA ILE A 576 10.47 10.22 11.31
C ILE A 576 9.17 10.91 11.73
N ASP A 577 8.67 10.62 12.92
CA ASP A 577 7.44 11.20 13.51
C ASP A 577 6.20 11.15 12.59
N GLY A 578 6.04 10.06 11.83
CA GLY A 578 4.95 9.90 10.88
C GLY A 578 5.20 10.53 9.51
N ARG A 579 6.32 11.25 9.32
CA ARG A 579 6.78 11.73 8.01
C ARG A 579 7.70 10.68 7.39
N THR A 580 7.26 10.06 6.31
CA THR A 580 8.11 9.16 5.52
C THR A 580 9.11 9.98 4.71
N ILE A 581 10.39 9.61 4.79
CA ILE A 581 11.46 10.20 3.99
C ILE A 581 11.82 9.23 2.85
N PRO A 582 11.54 9.61 1.60
CA PRO A 582 11.99 8.88 0.43
C PRO A 582 13.52 8.73 0.39
N ALA A 583 14.01 7.64 -0.18
CA ALA A 583 15.42 7.30 -0.26
C ALA A 583 16.15 8.17 -1.27
N ASP A 584 15.49 8.61 -2.34
CA ASP A 584 16.02 9.64 -3.24
C ASP A 584 16.20 10.98 -2.50
N ALA A 585 15.23 11.37 -1.65
CA ALA A 585 15.32 12.58 -0.84
C ALA A 585 16.44 12.47 0.22
N MET A 586 16.55 11.33 0.91
CA MET A 586 17.63 11.10 1.87
C MET A 586 18.99 11.01 1.17
N GLU A 587 19.09 10.32 0.04
CA GLU A 587 20.31 10.21 -0.75
C GLU A 587 20.75 11.58 -1.31
N ALA A 588 19.79 12.42 -1.73
CA ALA A 588 20.07 13.82 -2.09
C ALA A 588 20.61 14.62 -0.91
N ALA A 589 20.04 14.43 0.29
CA ALA A 589 20.53 15.07 1.51
C ALA A 589 21.96 14.58 1.87
N ILE A 590 22.24 13.28 1.77
CA ILE A 590 23.58 12.72 2.01
C ILE A 590 24.59 13.31 1.02
N ARG A 591 24.29 13.29 -0.29
CA ARG A 591 25.16 13.89 -1.32
C ARG A 591 25.41 15.37 -1.09
N ARG A 592 24.39 16.11 -0.62
CA ARG A 592 24.54 17.52 -0.26
C ARG A 592 25.54 17.71 0.89
N VAL A 593 25.45 16.88 1.93
CA VAL A 593 26.43 16.91 3.04
C VAL A 593 27.84 16.62 2.52
N GLU A 594 28.01 15.60 1.68
CA GLU A 594 29.33 15.25 1.13
C GLU A 594 29.94 16.39 0.30
N ALA A 595 29.11 17.09 -0.48
CA ALA A 595 29.54 18.21 -1.31
C ALA A 595 29.89 19.46 -0.48
N GLU A 596 29.08 19.80 0.53
CA GLU A 596 29.19 21.07 1.25
C GLU A 596 30.05 20.98 2.53
N ALA A 597 29.99 19.87 3.29
CA ALA A 597 30.67 19.75 4.59
C ALA A 597 32.17 19.39 4.48
N ALA A 598 32.65 19.04 3.29
CA ALA A 598 34.04 18.68 3.01
C ALA A 598 34.59 17.61 3.98
N LEU A 599 33.84 16.53 4.17
CA LEU A 599 34.23 15.40 5.03
C LEU A 599 35.33 14.57 4.34
N ARG A 600 36.42 14.26 5.05
CA ARG A 600 37.59 13.59 4.47
C ARG A 600 37.90 12.29 5.21
N GLY A 601 37.60 11.15 4.58
CA GLY A 601 38.04 9.85 5.08
C GLY A 601 39.55 9.67 4.99
N GLY A 602 40.12 8.86 5.88
CA GLY A 602 41.57 8.62 5.90
C GLY A 602 42.40 9.77 6.48
N SER A 603 41.79 10.95 6.71
CA SER A 603 42.53 12.17 7.07
C SER A 603 42.98 12.21 8.53
N GLY A 604 42.35 11.42 9.41
CA GLY A 604 42.52 11.55 10.86
C GLY A 604 41.70 12.69 11.49
N GLU A 605 40.99 13.47 10.66
CA GLU A 605 40.16 14.56 11.15
C GLU A 605 38.92 14.00 11.86
N ARG A 606 38.76 14.42 13.11
CA ARG A 606 37.56 14.20 13.94
C ARG A 606 36.61 15.37 13.83
N VAL A 607 35.38 15.11 13.41
CA VAL A 607 34.30 16.11 13.34
C VAL A 607 33.20 15.80 14.35
N ALA A 608 32.58 16.84 14.90
CA ALA A 608 31.40 16.73 15.74
C ALA A 608 30.20 17.38 15.07
N ALA A 609 29.01 16.80 15.23
CA ALA A 609 27.80 17.34 14.60
C ALA A 609 26.59 17.27 15.53
N ARG A 610 25.89 18.39 15.67
CA ARG A 610 24.60 18.49 16.37
C ARG A 610 23.57 19.11 15.43
N PHE A 611 22.49 18.39 15.17
CA PHE A 611 21.36 18.85 14.38
C PHE A 611 20.08 18.67 15.18
N ARG A 612 19.26 19.72 15.27
CA ARG A 612 17.92 19.68 15.86
C ARG A 612 16.90 19.00 14.96
N ASP A 613 17.09 19.05 13.64
CA ASP A 613 16.30 18.27 12.69
C ASP A 613 16.90 16.86 12.54
N THR A 614 16.12 15.86 12.91
CA THR A 614 16.56 14.47 12.94
C THR A 614 16.86 13.91 11.55
N ALA A 615 16.20 14.40 10.49
CA ALA A 615 16.50 13.99 9.12
C ALA A 615 17.87 14.51 8.65
N GLN A 616 18.19 15.77 8.95
CA GLN A 616 19.48 16.37 8.62
C GLN A 616 20.62 15.73 9.41
N GLY A 617 20.43 15.50 10.72
CA GLY A 617 21.42 14.82 11.55
C GLY A 617 21.73 13.41 11.05
N LEU A 618 20.70 12.68 10.64
CA LEU A 618 20.82 11.36 10.05
C LEU A 618 21.53 11.36 8.69
N ALA A 619 21.17 12.29 7.79
CA ALA A 619 21.89 12.48 6.53
C ALA A 619 23.38 12.75 6.77
N PHE A 620 23.72 13.56 7.79
CA PHE A 620 25.10 13.84 8.15
C PHE A 620 25.85 12.61 8.67
N ILE A 621 25.21 11.81 9.54
CA ILE A 621 25.79 10.56 10.07
C ILE A 621 26.09 9.58 8.92
N LEU A 622 25.14 9.42 8.00
CA LEU A 622 25.29 8.52 6.85
C LEU A 622 26.37 9.01 5.88
N ALA A 623 26.44 10.32 5.63
CA ALA A 623 27.49 10.93 4.81
C ALA A 623 28.87 10.72 5.42
N ALA A 624 29.05 10.97 6.72
CA ALA A 624 30.32 10.77 7.40
C ALA A 624 30.78 9.31 7.37
N ARG A 625 29.86 8.36 7.59
CA ARG A 625 30.15 6.92 7.47
C ARG A 625 30.56 6.56 6.05
N ARG A 626 29.82 7.03 5.04
CA ARG A 626 30.09 6.75 3.62
C ARG A 626 31.41 7.35 3.14
N SER A 627 31.73 8.56 3.59
CA SER A 627 32.99 9.23 3.29
C SER A 627 34.17 8.70 4.11
N GLY A 628 33.93 7.80 5.08
CA GLY A 628 34.95 7.28 6.00
C GLY A 628 35.52 8.32 6.96
N ALA A 629 34.78 9.39 7.28
CA ALA A 629 35.21 10.43 8.21
C ALA A 629 34.94 10.04 9.67
N SER A 630 35.76 10.52 10.61
CA SER A 630 35.56 10.27 12.03
C SER A 630 34.52 11.23 12.61
N LEU A 631 33.44 10.72 13.19
CA LEU A 631 32.26 11.50 13.59
C LEU A 631 31.90 11.29 15.07
N LEU A 632 31.68 12.39 15.78
CA LEU A 632 30.95 12.45 17.06
C LEU A 632 29.52 12.99 16.83
N PRO A 633 28.49 12.13 16.83
CA PRO A 633 27.09 12.57 16.85
C PRO A 633 26.73 13.16 18.22
N ILE A 634 26.23 14.39 18.24
CA ILE A 634 25.85 15.09 19.48
C ILE A 634 24.33 15.17 19.57
N HIS A 635 23.80 14.87 20.77
CA HIS A 635 22.37 14.88 21.05
C HIS A 635 21.71 16.24 20.72
N PRO A 636 20.53 16.26 20.06
CA PRO A 636 19.89 17.50 19.59
C PRO A 636 19.53 18.48 20.71
N ALA A 637 19.18 17.96 21.89
CA ALA A 637 18.84 18.78 23.05
C ALA A 637 20.04 19.46 23.74
N LEU A 638 21.29 19.15 23.35
CA LEU A 638 22.46 19.75 23.98
C LEU A 638 22.63 21.21 23.47
N PRO A 639 22.69 22.21 24.37
CA PRO A 639 22.90 23.60 23.96
C PRO A 639 24.25 23.82 23.27
N ASP A 640 24.36 24.88 22.47
CA ASP A 640 25.54 25.19 21.66
C ASP A 640 26.86 25.19 22.45
N GLU A 641 26.91 25.85 23.61
CA GLU A 641 28.09 25.81 24.49
C GLU A 641 28.40 24.40 25.01
N GLY A 642 27.37 23.62 25.32
CA GLY A 642 27.50 22.23 25.72
C GLY A 642 28.09 21.38 24.60
N ALA A 643 27.63 21.58 23.37
CA ALA A 643 28.14 20.90 22.18
C ALA A 643 29.61 21.25 21.90
N ARG A 644 30.00 22.53 22.02
CA ARG A 644 31.39 22.98 21.90
C ARG A 644 32.30 22.33 22.95
N ARG A 645 31.89 22.33 24.22
CA ARG A 645 32.64 21.68 25.30
C ARG A 645 32.80 20.18 25.06
N LEU A 646 31.74 19.51 24.59
CA LEU A 646 31.75 18.08 24.32
C LEU A 646 32.69 17.74 23.15
N ALA A 647 32.61 18.50 22.07
CA ALA A 647 33.45 18.33 20.89
C ALA A 647 34.93 18.59 21.20
N ALA A 648 35.25 19.66 21.94
CA ALA A 648 36.62 19.93 22.39
C ALA A 648 37.16 18.81 23.27
N ARG A 649 36.36 18.32 24.23
CA ARG A 649 36.72 17.19 25.11
C ARG A 649 36.95 15.89 24.34
N ALA A 650 36.22 15.68 23.24
CA ALA A 650 36.39 14.52 22.37
C ALA A 650 37.59 14.63 21.42
N GLY A 651 38.28 15.78 21.40
CA GLY A 651 39.38 16.06 20.48
C GLY A 651 38.91 16.24 19.04
N CYS A 652 37.72 16.79 18.83
CA CYS A 652 37.23 17.14 17.50
C CYS A 652 37.91 18.43 16.99
N HIS A 653 38.17 18.48 15.69
CA HIS A 653 38.82 19.60 15.00
C HIS A 653 37.78 20.58 14.45
N ARG A 654 36.61 20.07 14.05
CA ARG A 654 35.50 20.85 13.53
C ARG A 654 34.18 20.48 14.19
N LEU A 655 33.31 21.47 14.33
CA LEU A 655 31.95 21.34 14.87
C LEU A 655 30.92 21.90 13.90
N PHE A 656 29.84 21.15 13.69
CA PHE A 656 28.68 21.55 12.90
C PHE A 656 27.45 21.72 13.81
N LEU A 657 26.77 22.86 13.72
CA LEU A 657 25.58 23.19 14.52
C LEU A 657 24.41 23.56 13.61
N ASP A 658 23.42 22.67 13.49
CA ASP A 658 22.19 22.82 12.68
C ASP A 658 22.42 23.21 11.20
N GLY A 659 23.62 23.03 10.67
CA GLY A 659 24.01 23.45 9.33
C GLY A 659 25.31 22.79 8.85
N LEU A 660 25.70 23.08 7.61
CA LEU A 660 26.89 22.51 6.95
C LEU A 660 28.11 23.44 6.98
N GLU A 661 27.98 24.61 7.60
CA GLU A 661 29.11 25.46 7.96
C GLU A 661 29.72 24.96 9.27
N SER A 662 31.05 24.81 9.28
CA SER A 662 31.78 24.29 10.44
C SER A 662 32.55 25.37 11.19
N GLU A 663 32.56 25.28 12.51
CA GLU A 663 33.46 26.02 13.39
C GLU A 663 34.75 25.21 13.60
N THR A 664 35.92 25.84 13.53
CA THR A 664 37.20 25.21 13.93
C THR A 664 37.33 25.25 15.46
N LEU A 665 37.75 24.14 16.05
CA LEU A 665 37.97 24.02 17.49
C LEU A 665 39.47 24.11 17.81
N ASP A 666 39.82 25.00 18.73
CA ASP A 666 41.19 25.17 19.21
C ASP A 666 41.58 24.05 20.19
N GLY A 667 42.85 23.63 20.14
CA GLY A 667 43.42 22.69 21.11
C GLY A 667 43.31 21.20 20.76
N ALA A 668 42.77 20.84 19.59
CA ALA A 668 42.84 19.47 19.08
C ALA A 668 44.28 19.11 18.67
N ALA A 669 44.71 17.89 18.99
CA ALA A 669 45.99 17.36 18.50
C ALA A 669 45.97 17.23 16.96
N PRO A 670 47.12 17.26 16.28
CA PRO A 670 47.17 17.08 14.82
C PRO A 670 46.48 15.77 14.39
N PRO A 671 45.70 15.79 13.29
CA PRO A 671 45.00 14.60 12.82
C PRO A 671 45.99 13.51 12.41
N VAL A 672 45.74 12.28 12.88
CA VAL A 672 46.56 11.11 12.55
C VAL A 672 45.84 10.31 11.47
N PRO A 673 46.38 10.21 10.24
CA PRO A 673 45.74 9.47 9.15
C PRO A 673 45.44 8.02 9.55
N GLY A 674 44.25 7.56 9.17
CA GLY A 674 43.75 6.24 9.58
C GLY A 674 42.29 6.05 9.19
N GLU A 675 41.77 4.87 9.49
CA GLU A 675 40.35 4.57 9.27
C GLU A 675 39.46 5.55 10.05
N GLY A 676 38.34 5.97 9.46
CA GLY A 676 37.33 6.77 10.15
C GLY A 676 36.71 6.05 11.33
N GLU A 677 36.36 6.80 12.36
CA GLU A 677 35.89 6.28 13.64
C GLU A 677 34.53 6.89 14.02
N LEU A 678 33.61 6.06 14.52
CA LEU A 678 32.46 6.53 15.28
C LEU A 678 32.93 6.87 16.71
N LEU A 679 32.86 8.16 17.06
CA LEU A 679 33.23 8.70 18.36
C LEU A 679 32.01 8.74 19.26
N GLN A 680 32.14 8.25 20.49
CA GLN A 680 31.09 8.23 21.49
C GLN A 680 31.64 8.53 22.87
N MET A 681 30.86 9.19 23.71
CA MET A 681 31.29 9.47 25.09
C MET A 681 30.84 8.35 26.02
N SER A 682 31.76 7.84 26.84
CA SER A 682 31.41 6.84 27.85
C SER A 682 30.55 7.48 28.95
N SER A 683 29.60 6.70 29.49
CA SER A 683 28.60 7.16 30.46
C SER A 683 29.14 7.53 31.86
N GLY A 684 30.45 7.53 32.09
CA GLY A 684 31.07 8.09 33.30
C GLY A 684 30.68 7.44 34.63
N THR A 685 30.18 6.20 34.62
CA THR A 685 29.74 5.49 35.85
C THR A 685 30.89 5.15 36.80
N THR A 686 32.14 5.09 36.29
CA THR A 686 33.36 4.76 37.05
C THR A 686 34.43 5.88 37.06
N GLY A 687 34.14 7.05 36.46
CA GLY A 687 35.08 8.17 36.36
C GLY A 687 34.64 9.27 35.39
N GLU A 688 35.54 10.21 35.06
CA GLU A 688 35.26 11.26 34.09
C GLU A 688 34.98 10.71 32.67
N PRO A 689 33.92 11.16 31.96
CA PRO A 689 33.57 10.67 30.62
C PRO A 689 34.74 10.71 29.63
N LYS A 690 35.04 9.56 29.01
CA LYS A 690 36.11 9.41 28.01
C LYS A 690 35.51 9.32 26.61
N CYS A 691 36.22 9.87 25.63
CA CYS A 691 35.89 9.68 24.22
C CYS A 691 36.37 8.29 23.80
N ILE A 692 35.44 7.45 23.37
CA ILE A 692 35.68 6.13 22.81
C ILE A 692 35.55 6.26 21.29
N ALA A 693 36.59 5.84 20.58
CA ALA A 693 36.63 5.86 19.13
C ALA A 693 36.59 4.43 18.60
N ARG A 694 35.57 4.11 17.81
CA ARG A 694 35.41 2.77 17.20
C ARG A 694 35.53 2.90 15.69
N PRO A 695 36.47 2.19 15.03
CA PRO A 695 36.57 2.21 13.58
C PRO A 695 35.26 1.78 12.92
N TRP A 696 34.91 2.38 11.77
CA TRP A 696 33.69 2.03 11.05
C TRP A 696 33.64 0.54 10.66
N SER A 697 34.78 -0.08 10.35
CA SER A 697 34.90 -1.52 10.10
C SER A 697 34.53 -2.38 11.32
N ALA A 698 34.82 -1.92 12.53
CA ALA A 698 34.42 -2.59 13.76
C ALA A 698 32.90 -2.50 13.97
N VAL A 699 32.30 -1.35 13.65
CA VAL A 699 30.84 -1.16 13.66
C VAL A 699 30.17 -2.04 12.61
N GLU A 700 30.74 -2.15 11.41
CA GLU A 700 30.22 -3.04 10.35
C GLU A 700 30.27 -4.51 10.79
N ARG A 701 31.40 -4.97 11.33
CA ARG A 701 31.54 -6.34 11.88
C ARG A 701 30.50 -6.61 12.97
N GLU A 702 30.23 -5.63 13.83
CA GLU A 702 29.18 -5.75 14.84
C GLU A 702 27.80 -5.90 14.20
N VAL A 703 27.45 -5.04 13.24
CA VAL A 703 26.15 -5.09 12.54
C VAL A 703 25.94 -6.42 11.84
N GLU A 704 26.94 -6.92 11.12
CA GLU A 704 26.89 -8.24 10.47
C GLU A 704 26.70 -9.36 11.47
N SER A 705 27.47 -9.35 12.55
CA SER A 705 27.40 -10.37 13.58
C SER A 705 26.06 -10.32 14.33
N TYR A 706 25.51 -9.14 14.56
CA TYR A 706 24.19 -8.92 15.16
C TYR A 706 23.08 -9.46 14.26
N VAL A 707 23.10 -9.13 12.96
CA VAL A 707 22.09 -9.60 11.99
C VAL A 707 22.15 -11.12 11.83
N GLY A 708 23.36 -11.70 11.76
CA GLY A 708 23.54 -13.14 11.58
C GLY A 708 23.18 -13.97 12.82
N ALA A 709 23.45 -13.45 14.03
CA ALA A 709 23.25 -14.20 15.27
C ALA A 709 21.83 -14.05 15.87
N PHE A 710 21.14 -12.96 15.56
CA PHE A 710 19.82 -12.65 16.10
C PHE A 710 18.83 -12.51 14.95
N THR A 711 18.09 -13.58 14.65
CA THR A 711 17.26 -13.69 13.44
C THR A 711 15.77 -13.50 13.72
N GLU A 712 15.37 -13.61 14.99
CA GLU A 712 13.99 -13.51 15.48
C GLU A 712 13.29 -12.22 15.01
N PRO A 713 13.93 -11.03 14.99
CA PRO A 713 13.30 -9.81 14.52
C PRO A 713 13.55 -9.51 13.03
N ALA A 714 14.02 -10.46 12.21
CA ALA A 714 14.22 -10.25 10.77
C ALA A 714 12.92 -9.84 10.05
N GLY A 715 11.77 -10.26 10.56
CA GLY A 715 10.43 -9.91 10.10
C GLY A 715 9.85 -8.60 10.66
N MET A 716 10.51 -7.99 11.65
CA MET A 716 9.92 -6.93 12.48
C MET A 716 10.35 -5.53 12.03
N THR A 717 9.49 -4.55 12.25
CA THR A 717 9.76 -3.14 11.93
C THR A 717 10.46 -2.46 13.11
N PRO A 718 11.69 -1.93 12.97
CA PRO A 718 12.38 -1.28 14.08
C PRO A 718 11.75 0.09 14.36
N VAL A 719 11.21 0.25 15.57
CA VAL A 719 10.65 1.51 16.07
C VAL A 719 11.62 2.07 17.10
N ILE A 720 12.28 3.18 16.77
CA ILE A 720 13.38 3.76 17.52
C ILE A 720 12.85 4.98 18.28
N ALA A 721 12.54 4.78 19.56
CA ALA A 721 12.09 5.81 20.50
C ALA A 721 13.18 6.09 21.54
N CYS A 722 14.41 6.27 21.04
CA CYS A 722 15.59 6.67 21.80
C CYS A 722 16.56 7.42 20.87
N PRO A 723 17.54 8.18 21.40
CA PRO A 723 18.40 9.00 20.56
C PRO A 723 19.23 8.19 19.54
N ILE A 724 19.18 8.58 18.27
CA ILE A 724 20.02 8.02 17.20
C ILE A 724 21.47 8.55 17.23
N THR A 725 21.82 9.33 18.24
CA THR A 725 23.21 9.72 18.55
C THR A 725 23.88 8.77 19.55
N HIS A 726 23.11 7.86 20.14
CA HIS A 726 23.59 6.81 21.05
C HIS A 726 23.68 5.46 20.31
N SER A 727 24.63 4.60 20.68
CA SER A 727 24.88 3.32 19.97
C SER A 727 23.64 2.43 19.92
N TYR A 728 22.82 2.44 20.97
CA TYR A 728 21.61 1.64 21.03
C TYR A 728 20.58 2.02 19.95
N GLY A 729 20.28 3.31 19.78
CA GLY A 729 19.38 3.78 18.73
C GLY A 729 20.02 3.71 17.34
N LEU A 730 21.30 4.08 17.25
CA LEU A 730 22.02 4.19 15.98
C LEU A 730 22.43 2.84 15.38
N ILE A 731 23.13 2.00 16.14
CA ILE A 731 23.66 0.74 15.63
C ILE A 731 22.55 -0.31 15.65
N CYS A 732 21.99 -0.58 16.83
CA CYS A 732 21.06 -1.69 17.03
C CYS A 732 19.66 -1.38 16.48
N GLY A 733 19.18 -0.16 16.64
CA GLY A 733 17.90 0.26 16.08
C GLY A 733 17.99 0.52 14.56
N LEU A 734 18.85 1.45 14.16
CA LEU A 734 18.89 1.97 12.80
C LEU A 734 19.73 1.11 11.85
N PHE A 735 21.04 0.94 12.07
CA PHE A 735 21.92 0.25 11.12
C PHE A 735 21.57 -1.23 10.95
N VAL A 736 21.28 -1.95 12.03
CA VAL A 736 20.80 -3.34 11.96
C VAL A 736 19.45 -3.42 11.22
N GLY A 737 18.54 -2.46 11.46
CA GLY A 737 17.26 -2.36 10.76
C GLY A 737 17.43 -2.19 9.25
N LEU A 738 18.25 -1.21 8.84
CA LEU A 738 18.59 -0.95 7.45
C LEU A 738 19.29 -2.15 6.80
N ARG A 739 20.22 -2.81 7.51
CA ARG A 739 20.92 -3.99 7.00
C ARG A 739 19.99 -5.18 6.74
N ARG A 740 18.91 -5.29 7.51
CA ARG A 740 17.83 -6.29 7.30
C ARG A 740 16.85 -5.91 6.18
N GLY A 741 17.05 -4.79 5.49
CA GLY A 741 16.13 -4.30 4.46
C GLY A 741 14.79 -3.82 5.04
N ARG A 742 14.75 -3.46 6.32
CA ARG A 742 13.56 -2.90 6.98
C ARG A 742 13.64 -1.38 6.99
N MET A 743 12.51 -0.71 6.77
CA MET A 743 12.39 0.74 6.93
C MET A 743 12.26 1.08 8.43
N PRO A 744 13.26 1.73 9.05
CA PRO A 744 13.18 2.13 10.45
C PRO A 744 12.21 3.29 10.65
N VAL A 745 11.51 3.27 11.79
CA VAL A 745 10.61 4.34 12.22
C VAL A 745 11.21 5.02 13.44
N ILE A 746 11.63 6.27 13.29
CA ILE A 746 12.18 7.10 14.37
C ILE A 746 11.04 7.91 14.98
N VAL A 747 10.92 7.87 16.30
CA VAL A 747 9.93 8.63 17.06
C VAL A 747 10.68 9.57 18.01
N ASP A 748 10.68 10.86 17.69
CA ASP A 748 11.42 11.92 18.38
C ASP A 748 10.54 12.65 19.41
N THR A 749 9.62 11.93 20.04
CA THR A 749 8.76 12.45 21.10
C THR A 749 8.84 11.61 22.36
N THR A 750 8.80 12.30 23.50
CA THR A 750 8.71 11.67 24.83
C THR A 750 7.26 11.32 25.21
N ASN A 751 6.28 11.54 24.32
CA ASN A 751 4.87 11.28 24.62
C ASN A 751 4.52 9.78 24.53
N PRO A 752 4.20 9.12 25.66
CA PRO A 752 3.94 7.68 25.67
C PRO A 752 2.64 7.29 24.95
N LYS A 753 1.63 8.17 24.93
CA LYS A 753 0.35 7.90 24.23
C LYS A 753 0.53 7.95 22.71
N TYR A 754 1.33 8.90 22.22
CA TYR A 754 1.68 8.97 20.81
C TYR A 754 2.46 7.72 20.38
N LEU A 755 3.45 7.31 21.18
CA LEU A 755 4.24 6.12 20.90
C LEU A 755 3.37 4.84 20.86
N LEU A 756 2.44 4.65 21.81
CA LEU A 756 1.48 3.54 21.76
C LEU A 756 0.63 3.56 20.49
N ARG A 757 0.14 4.74 20.09
CA ARG A 757 -0.63 4.87 18.84
C ARG A 757 0.20 4.46 17.63
N ARG A 758 1.44 4.93 17.51
CA ARG A 758 2.34 4.54 16.41
C ARG A 758 2.63 3.05 16.41
N LEU A 759 2.87 2.45 17.57
CA LEU A 759 3.11 1.00 17.68
C LEU A 759 1.91 0.16 17.21
N ARG A 760 0.67 0.66 17.36
CA ARG A 760 -0.55 -0.02 16.85
C ARG A 760 -0.72 0.09 15.33
N GLU A 761 -0.18 1.15 14.73
CA GLU A 761 -0.26 1.41 13.29
C GLU A 761 0.81 0.64 12.50
N ILE A 762 1.86 0.17 13.18
CA ILE A 762 3.00 -0.52 12.59
C ILE A 762 2.81 -2.03 12.69
N GLU A 763 3.04 -2.74 11.60
CA GLU A 763 3.00 -4.19 11.57
C GLU A 763 4.25 -4.77 12.24
N ARG A 764 4.03 -5.65 13.23
CA ARG A 764 5.08 -6.38 13.97
C ARG A 764 6.23 -5.46 14.44
N PRO A 765 5.95 -4.42 15.25
CA PRO A 765 6.99 -3.49 15.68
C PRO A 765 7.93 -4.17 16.68
N VAL A 766 9.22 -3.83 16.59
CA VAL A 766 10.19 -4.05 17.67
C VAL A 766 10.64 -2.68 18.19
N LEU A 767 10.22 -2.39 19.42
CA LEU A 767 10.48 -1.10 20.07
C LEU A 767 11.87 -1.06 20.70
N TYR A 768 12.66 -0.06 20.34
CA TYR A 768 13.93 0.30 20.97
C TYR A 768 13.71 1.57 21.80
N THR A 769 13.69 1.42 23.13
CA THR A 769 13.48 2.55 24.04
C THR A 769 14.13 2.29 25.40
N ALA A 770 14.19 3.32 26.26
CA ALA A 770 14.72 3.18 27.60
C ALA A 770 13.77 2.34 28.50
N PRO A 771 14.29 1.56 29.46
CA PRO A 771 13.50 0.79 30.43
C PRO A 771 12.34 1.55 31.08
N ALA A 772 12.58 2.81 31.49
CA ALA A 772 11.56 3.64 32.15
C ALA A 772 10.38 3.99 31.22
N MET A 773 10.65 4.24 29.94
CA MET A 773 9.60 4.47 28.94
C MET A 773 8.81 3.19 28.72
N LEU A 774 9.48 2.05 28.53
CA LEU A 774 8.82 0.77 28.34
C LEU A 774 7.92 0.38 29.53
N HIS A 775 8.36 0.63 30.76
CA HIS A 775 7.54 0.45 31.96
C HIS A 775 6.32 1.38 31.98
N THR A 776 6.50 2.64 31.59
CA THR A 776 5.40 3.61 31.46
C THR A 776 4.37 3.15 30.42
N LEU A 777 4.81 2.62 29.27
CA LEU A 777 3.92 2.07 28.26
C LEU A 777 3.12 0.88 28.81
N ALA A 778 3.79 -0.06 29.48
CA ALA A 778 3.16 -1.24 30.07
C ALA A 778 2.03 -0.88 31.08
N ARG A 779 2.18 0.24 31.81
CA ARG A 779 1.15 0.75 32.74
C ARG A 779 0.00 1.48 32.06
N LEU A 780 0.25 2.14 30.92
CA LEU A 780 -0.77 2.91 30.19
C LEU A 780 -1.63 2.04 29.26
N MET A 781 -1.20 0.81 28.98
CA MET A 781 -1.91 -0.10 28.10
C MET A 781 -3.19 -0.66 28.77
N PRO A 782 -4.33 -0.65 28.05
CA PRO A 782 -5.56 -1.36 28.45
C PRO A 782 -5.31 -2.82 28.81
N GLU A 783 -6.11 -3.37 29.72
CA GLU A 783 -6.03 -4.78 30.10
C GLU A 783 -6.20 -5.71 28.89
N GLY A 784 -5.37 -6.76 28.79
CA GLY A 784 -5.34 -7.70 27.66
C GLY A 784 -4.55 -7.24 26.43
N GLU A 785 -4.13 -5.97 26.34
CA GLU A 785 -3.28 -5.50 25.24
C GLU A 785 -1.80 -5.85 25.48
N THR A 786 -1.11 -6.27 24.40
CA THR A 786 0.33 -6.62 24.39
C THR A 786 1.07 -5.94 23.24
N LEU A 787 2.30 -5.48 23.48
CA LEU A 787 3.22 -5.03 22.45
C LEU A 787 3.82 -6.24 21.72
N HIS A 788 3.98 -6.16 20.40
CA HIS A 788 4.52 -7.27 19.61
C HIS A 788 5.95 -7.63 20.04
N ALA A 789 6.87 -6.67 20.00
CA ALA A 789 8.23 -6.89 20.47
C ALA A 789 8.85 -5.63 21.08
N ALA A 790 9.76 -5.83 22.03
CA ALA A 790 10.58 -4.75 22.59
C ALA A 790 12.01 -5.27 22.86
N MET A 791 12.99 -4.42 22.61
CA MET A 791 14.37 -4.63 23.00
C MET A 791 14.66 -3.82 24.26
N VAL A 792 15.36 -4.41 25.23
CA VAL A 792 15.90 -3.71 26.39
C VAL A 792 17.43 -3.77 26.40
N SER A 793 18.06 -2.72 26.94
CA SER A 793 19.51 -2.54 26.89
C SER A 793 20.00 -1.69 28.05
N GLY A 794 21.22 -1.94 28.53
CA GLY A 794 21.87 -1.14 29.57
C GLY A 794 21.70 -1.70 30.98
N THR A 795 20.74 -1.17 31.74
CA THR A 795 20.53 -1.52 33.15
C THR A 795 19.66 -2.75 33.31
N LEU A 796 19.96 -3.58 34.30
CA LEU A 796 19.02 -4.62 34.74
C LEU A 796 17.67 -3.99 35.13
N LEU A 797 16.60 -4.68 34.75
CA LEU A 797 15.24 -4.29 35.13
C LEU A 797 14.98 -4.72 36.59
N PRO A 798 14.56 -3.81 37.47
CA PRO A 798 14.07 -4.19 38.79
C PRO A 798 12.94 -5.22 38.68
N ALA A 799 12.85 -6.19 39.59
CA ALA A 799 11.90 -7.31 39.48
C ALA A 799 10.43 -6.88 39.21
N PRO A 800 9.88 -5.83 39.86
CA PRO A 800 8.51 -5.37 39.56
C PRO A 800 8.36 -4.79 38.16
N TRP A 801 9.38 -4.07 37.67
CA TRP A 801 9.37 -3.52 36.31
C TRP A 801 9.47 -4.65 35.28
N PHE A 802 10.33 -5.63 35.54
CA PHE A 802 10.47 -6.81 34.69
C PHE A 802 9.15 -7.57 34.59
N SER A 803 8.50 -7.86 35.71
CA SER A 803 7.20 -8.56 35.73
C SER A 803 6.13 -7.77 34.97
N ALA A 804 6.04 -6.46 35.19
CA ALA A 804 5.06 -5.61 34.51
C ALA A 804 5.29 -5.56 32.99
N ILE A 805 6.54 -5.47 32.53
CA ILE A 805 6.89 -5.41 31.11
C ILE A 805 6.71 -6.77 30.45
N ARG A 806 7.23 -7.85 31.06
CA ARG A 806 7.16 -9.22 30.50
C ARG A 806 5.71 -9.64 30.25
N GLY A 807 4.79 -9.30 31.16
CA GLY A 807 3.36 -9.57 31.00
C GLY A 807 2.66 -8.77 29.89
N ARG A 808 3.32 -7.76 29.32
CA ARG A 808 2.75 -6.83 28.31
C ARG A 808 3.48 -6.82 26.98
N VAL A 809 4.49 -7.66 26.79
CA VAL A 809 5.27 -7.74 25.54
C VAL A 809 5.33 -9.19 25.07
N THR A 810 4.95 -9.49 23.84
CA THR A 810 4.98 -10.86 23.30
C THR A 810 6.41 -11.36 23.17
N HIS A 811 7.26 -10.61 22.46
CA HIS A 811 8.69 -10.91 22.30
C HIS A 811 9.56 -9.87 23.02
N LEU A 812 10.06 -10.21 24.21
CA LEU A 812 10.96 -9.35 24.97
C LEU A 812 12.41 -9.80 24.78
N PHE A 813 13.20 -8.93 24.17
CA PHE A 813 14.61 -9.18 23.86
C PHE A 813 15.50 -8.35 24.77
N GLN A 814 16.71 -8.83 25.05
CA GLN A 814 17.74 -8.06 25.75
C GLN A 814 19.01 -8.04 24.93
N GLN A 815 19.70 -6.90 24.95
CA GLN A 815 21.10 -6.83 24.55
C GLN A 815 21.96 -6.28 25.68
N TYR A 816 23.21 -6.70 25.70
CA TYR A 816 24.22 -6.29 26.66
C TYR A 816 25.48 -5.82 25.94
N GLY A 817 26.08 -4.74 26.43
CA GLY A 817 27.23 -4.11 25.78
C GLY A 817 27.79 -2.92 26.57
N CYS A 818 28.96 -2.45 26.14
CA CYS A 818 29.61 -1.24 26.65
C CYS A 818 30.05 -0.32 25.50
N SER A 819 30.46 0.91 25.83
CA SER A 819 30.89 1.88 24.81
C SER A 819 32.12 1.40 24.03
N GLU A 820 33.01 0.66 24.69
CA GLU A 820 34.28 0.15 24.17
C GLU A 820 34.10 -1.03 23.20
N ALA A 821 33.22 -1.97 23.52
CA ALA A 821 33.03 -3.21 22.76
C ALA A 821 31.79 -3.20 21.84
N GLY A 822 30.88 -2.22 22.00
CA GLY A 822 29.58 -2.25 21.34
C GLY A 822 28.65 -3.28 21.97
N CYS A 823 27.74 -3.84 21.19
CA CYS A 823 26.92 -4.98 21.58
C CYS A 823 27.80 -6.22 21.78
N ILE A 824 27.79 -6.78 22.98
CA ILE A 824 28.56 -7.97 23.37
C ILE A 824 27.70 -9.22 23.26
N ALA A 825 26.46 -9.17 23.75
CA ALA A 825 25.60 -10.35 23.86
C ALA A 825 24.11 -10.01 23.65
N ILE A 826 23.33 -10.99 23.18
CA ILE A 826 21.89 -10.88 22.94
C ILE A 826 21.14 -12.05 23.57
N ASN A 827 20.03 -11.74 24.26
CA ASN A 827 19.03 -12.72 24.70
C ASN A 827 17.77 -12.58 23.82
N PRO A 828 17.44 -13.59 23.00
CA PRO A 828 16.26 -13.56 22.13
C PRO A 828 14.94 -13.90 22.85
N ASP A 829 14.98 -14.31 24.13
CA ASP A 829 13.78 -14.56 24.93
C ASP A 829 14.07 -14.26 26.41
N LEU A 830 13.90 -13.00 26.80
CA LEU A 830 14.23 -12.54 28.16
C LEU A 830 13.20 -13.04 29.18
N ARG A 831 13.53 -14.14 29.86
CA ARG A 831 12.70 -14.74 30.93
C ARG A 831 13.14 -14.40 32.35
N ARG A 832 14.40 -14.02 32.53
CA ARG A 832 14.98 -13.55 33.80
C ARG A 832 15.72 -12.24 33.53
N ALA A 833 15.60 -11.27 34.42
CA ALA A 833 16.21 -9.95 34.22
C ALA A 833 17.74 -10.02 34.13
N ASP A 834 18.36 -10.93 34.89
CA ASP A 834 19.82 -11.14 34.98
C ASP A 834 20.44 -11.90 33.80
N ALA A 835 19.62 -12.55 32.97
CA ALA A 835 20.06 -13.31 31.79
C ALA A 835 20.34 -12.38 30.61
N ILE A 836 21.55 -11.82 30.56
CA ILE A 836 21.93 -10.73 29.67
C ILE A 836 22.22 -11.14 28.21
N GLY A 837 22.42 -12.43 27.93
CA GLY A 837 22.45 -12.95 26.56
C GLY A 837 23.63 -13.85 26.22
N ARG A 838 23.62 -14.37 24.99
CA ARG A 838 24.73 -15.13 24.41
C ARG A 838 25.67 -14.20 23.65
N PRO A 839 27.00 -14.35 23.77
CA PRO A 839 27.94 -13.50 23.05
C PRO A 839 27.72 -13.52 21.54
N LEU A 840 27.84 -12.36 20.90
CA LEU A 840 27.83 -12.26 19.45
C LEU A 840 29.05 -12.98 18.86
N PRO A 841 28.93 -13.64 17.69
CA PRO A 841 29.99 -14.46 17.09
C PRO A 841 31.35 -13.79 16.92
N HIS A 842 31.39 -12.47 16.73
CA HIS A 842 32.64 -11.72 16.59
C HIS A 842 33.37 -11.45 17.91
N HIS A 843 32.74 -11.71 19.06
CA HIS A 843 33.31 -11.52 20.39
C HIS A 843 33.69 -12.86 21.04
N ARG A 844 34.79 -12.87 21.79
CA ARG A 844 35.10 -13.89 22.79
C ARG A 844 34.97 -13.28 24.17
N VAL A 845 34.20 -13.91 25.05
CA VAL A 845 33.91 -13.36 26.39
C VAL A 845 34.32 -14.35 27.47
N ARG A 846 35.24 -13.92 28.33
CA ARG A 846 35.61 -14.62 29.56
C ARG A 846 34.67 -14.18 30.70
N ALA A 847 34.18 -15.14 31.49
CA ALA A 847 33.22 -14.92 32.57
C ALA A 847 33.47 -15.91 33.72
N GLY A 848 32.79 -15.73 34.86
CA GLY A 848 32.79 -16.70 35.96
C GLY A 848 32.19 -18.05 35.57
N THR A 849 32.45 -19.08 36.39
CA THR A 849 32.05 -20.47 36.11
C THR A 849 30.69 -20.86 36.69
N GLY A 850 30.12 -20.02 37.56
CA GLY A 850 28.81 -20.25 38.17
C GLY A 850 28.41 -19.15 39.16
N PRO A 851 27.21 -19.24 39.76
CA PRO A 851 26.70 -18.24 40.70
C PRO A 851 27.57 -18.07 41.96
N ASP A 852 28.24 -19.13 42.42
CA ASP A 852 29.13 -19.08 43.59
C ASP A 852 30.55 -18.58 43.27
N ALA A 853 30.88 -18.43 41.98
CA ALA A 853 32.19 -17.99 41.50
C ALA A 853 32.06 -17.02 40.31
N PRO A 854 31.37 -15.87 40.49
CA PRO A 854 31.28 -14.85 39.45
C PRO A 854 32.66 -14.22 39.22
N ALA A 855 32.94 -13.86 37.97
CA ALA A 855 34.16 -13.14 37.60
C ALA A 855 33.81 -11.99 36.66
N GLU A 856 34.76 -11.08 36.45
CA GLU A 856 34.58 -10.00 35.50
C GLU A 856 34.31 -10.54 34.09
N LEU A 857 33.31 -9.97 33.42
CA LEU A 857 33.04 -10.17 32.01
C LEU A 857 34.11 -9.42 31.21
N VAL A 858 35.02 -10.16 30.58
CA VAL A 858 36.13 -9.58 29.80
C VAL A 858 35.95 -9.96 28.34
N VAL A 859 35.88 -8.96 27.46
CA VAL A 859 35.81 -9.17 26.01
C VAL A 859 37.22 -9.22 25.46
N GLU A 860 37.57 -10.35 24.85
CA GLU A 860 38.86 -10.55 24.19
C GLU A 860 38.75 -10.09 22.73
N GLY A 861 39.65 -9.20 22.31
CA GLY A 861 39.67 -8.68 20.94
C GLY A 861 41.08 -8.40 20.43
N GLU A 862 41.19 -8.15 19.12
CA GLU A 862 42.46 -7.88 18.42
C GLU A 862 43.21 -6.65 18.96
N GLY A 863 42.49 -5.70 19.56
CA GLY A 863 43.03 -4.49 20.18
C GLY A 863 43.38 -4.60 21.68
N GLY A 864 43.33 -5.81 22.25
CA GLY A 864 43.53 -6.06 23.68
C GLY A 864 42.22 -6.40 24.42
N ALA A 865 42.34 -6.82 25.67
CA ALA A 865 41.19 -7.20 26.51
C ALA A 865 40.41 -5.97 26.99
N ILE A 866 39.10 -5.94 26.76
CA ILE A 866 38.19 -4.91 27.27
C ILE A 866 37.59 -5.42 28.58
N HIS A 867 37.96 -4.73 29.66
CA HIS A 867 37.47 -4.96 31.02
C HIS A 867 36.17 -4.19 31.24
N THR A 868 35.04 -4.88 31.37
CA THR A 868 33.72 -4.24 31.51
C THR A 868 33.43 -3.72 32.92
N ALA A 869 34.19 -4.19 33.92
CA ALA A 869 33.89 -4.05 35.34
C ALA A 869 32.52 -4.62 35.77
N ASP A 870 31.86 -5.40 34.92
CA ASP A 870 30.63 -6.13 35.24
C ASP A 870 30.99 -7.56 35.66
N LEU A 871 30.54 -7.98 36.85
CA LEU A 871 30.69 -9.34 37.34
C LEU A 871 29.55 -10.21 36.82
N GLY A 872 29.89 -11.39 36.32
CA GLY A 872 28.93 -12.35 35.80
C GLY A 872 29.50 -13.75 35.67
N TYR A 873 28.66 -14.68 35.25
CA TYR A 873 29.04 -16.06 34.97
C TYR A 873 28.37 -16.58 33.72
N ARG A 874 28.86 -17.71 33.21
CA ARG A 874 28.31 -18.39 32.03
C ARG A 874 27.58 -19.66 32.45
N GLU A 875 26.33 -19.79 32.03
CA GLU A 875 25.54 -21.02 32.17
C GLU A 875 25.97 -22.09 31.14
N PRO A 876 25.68 -23.39 31.37
CA PRO A 876 26.08 -24.47 30.47
C PRO A 876 25.59 -24.33 29.02
N ASP A 877 24.48 -23.63 28.80
CA ASP A 877 23.91 -23.38 27.48
C ASP A 877 24.55 -22.18 26.75
N GLY A 878 25.54 -21.52 27.40
CA GLY A 878 26.27 -20.37 26.89
C GLY A 878 25.66 -19.01 27.25
N MET A 879 24.52 -18.95 27.94
CA MET A 879 23.92 -17.71 28.45
C MET A 879 24.86 -17.03 29.44
N LEU A 880 25.11 -15.72 29.25
CA LEU A 880 25.77 -14.90 30.26
C LEU A 880 24.73 -14.38 31.25
N VAL A 881 25.08 -14.45 32.52
CA VAL A 881 24.28 -13.93 33.63
C VAL A 881 25.05 -12.82 34.32
N PHE A 882 24.42 -11.66 34.47
CA PHE A 882 24.97 -10.52 35.20
C PHE A 882 24.68 -10.66 36.69
N VAL A 883 25.65 -10.32 37.53
CA VAL A 883 25.52 -10.32 39.00
C VAL A 883 25.53 -8.91 39.54
N ALA A 884 26.63 -8.17 39.33
CA ALA A 884 26.78 -6.82 39.85
C ALA A 884 27.89 -6.07 39.11
N ARG A 885 27.89 -4.75 39.23
CA ARG A 885 29.08 -3.95 38.94
C ARG A 885 30.12 -4.18 40.03
N LYS A 886 31.37 -4.41 39.64
CA LYS A 886 32.49 -4.62 40.57
C LYS A 886 32.63 -3.46 41.55
N ASP A 887 32.47 -2.22 41.07
CA ASP A 887 32.59 -1.01 41.89
C ASP A 887 31.36 -0.72 42.76
N ASP A 888 30.21 -1.35 42.47
CA ASP A 888 28.98 -1.22 43.29
C ASP A 888 28.88 -2.30 44.37
N THR A 889 29.78 -3.29 44.37
CA THR A 889 29.78 -4.36 45.36
C THR A 889 30.12 -3.79 46.74
N ILE A 890 29.24 -3.98 47.72
CA ILE A 890 29.39 -3.44 49.07
C ILE A 890 30.14 -4.46 49.90
N ASN A 891 31.28 -4.08 50.47
CA ASN A 891 32.08 -4.99 51.29
C ASN A 891 31.78 -4.79 52.78
N VAL A 892 30.95 -5.67 53.35
CA VAL A 892 30.58 -5.64 54.75
C VAL A 892 31.41 -6.68 55.50
N SER A 893 32.42 -6.23 56.24
CA SER A 893 33.31 -7.08 57.05
C SER A 893 34.01 -8.20 56.25
N GLY A 894 34.41 -7.93 55.01
CA GLY A 894 35.04 -8.90 54.11
C GLY A 894 34.06 -9.74 53.30
N LEU A 895 32.76 -9.60 53.52
CA LEU A 895 31.70 -10.29 52.78
C LEU A 895 31.17 -9.37 51.68
N ASN A 896 31.11 -9.88 50.45
CA ASN A 896 30.53 -9.15 49.33
C ASN A 896 29.01 -9.17 49.44
N VAL A 897 28.43 -7.98 49.48
CA VAL A 897 26.99 -7.76 49.33
C VAL A 897 26.75 -7.16 47.97
N TYR A 898 25.92 -7.84 47.18
CA TYR A 898 25.49 -7.36 45.87
C TYR A 898 24.23 -6.50 46.03
N PRO A 899 24.26 -5.21 45.68
CA PRO A 899 23.11 -4.31 45.87
C PRO A 899 21.80 -4.83 45.27
N GLY A 900 21.88 -5.50 44.12
CA GLY A 900 20.71 -6.05 43.43
C GLY A 900 19.92 -7.05 44.28
N GLU A 901 20.59 -7.90 45.05
CA GLU A 901 19.91 -8.86 45.94
C GLU A 901 19.11 -8.16 47.04
N VAL A 902 19.67 -7.07 47.58
CA VAL A 902 19.00 -6.24 48.58
C VAL A 902 17.82 -5.51 47.95
N GLU A 903 18.03 -4.92 46.78
CA GLU A 903 17.01 -4.21 46.01
C GLU A 903 15.84 -5.13 45.65
N ASP A 904 16.09 -6.35 45.16
CA ASP A 904 15.04 -7.31 44.80
C ASP A 904 14.20 -7.73 46.01
N VAL A 905 14.83 -8.00 47.16
CA VAL A 905 14.10 -8.31 48.40
C VAL A 905 13.22 -7.15 48.84
N VAL A 906 13.74 -5.92 48.77
CA VAL A 906 12.98 -4.70 49.12
C VAL A 906 11.83 -4.47 48.13
N MET A 907 12.09 -4.60 46.83
CA MET A 907 11.10 -4.41 45.78
C MET A 907 9.99 -5.47 45.79
N ALA A 908 10.21 -6.62 46.44
CA ALA A 908 9.19 -7.63 46.67
C ALA A 908 8.24 -7.28 47.84
N MET A 909 8.53 -6.26 48.65
CA MET A 909 7.63 -5.80 49.71
C MET A 909 6.43 -5.04 49.11
N PRO A 910 5.17 -5.40 49.44
CA PRO A 910 4.00 -4.71 48.90
C PRO A 910 4.01 -3.20 49.17
N GLY A 911 3.73 -2.41 48.12
CA GLY A 911 3.67 -0.94 48.18
C GLY A 911 4.99 -0.23 47.87
N ILE A 912 6.12 -0.95 47.74
CA ILE A 912 7.39 -0.37 47.26
C ILE A 912 7.34 -0.21 45.73
N THR A 913 7.78 0.94 45.23
CA THR A 913 7.73 1.28 43.80
C THR A 913 9.09 1.43 43.13
N ASP A 914 10.14 1.75 43.90
CA ASP A 914 11.53 1.87 43.42
C ASP A 914 12.50 1.71 44.61
N ALA A 915 13.70 1.20 44.37
CA ALA A 915 14.71 0.98 45.41
C ALA A 915 16.13 1.04 44.85
N VAL A 916 17.07 1.60 45.63
CA VAL A 916 18.51 1.58 45.31
C VAL A 916 19.33 1.39 46.58
N ALA A 917 20.17 0.36 46.60
CA ALA A 917 21.13 0.09 47.65
C ALA A 917 22.52 0.60 47.25
N PHE A 918 23.28 1.12 48.21
CA PHE A 918 24.63 1.63 48.00
C PHE A 918 25.50 1.51 49.27
N ALA A 919 26.81 1.53 49.05
CA ALA A 919 27.79 1.48 50.13
C ALA A 919 27.84 2.82 50.92
N ARG A 920 27.76 2.70 52.24
CA ARG A 920 28.12 3.76 53.17
C ARG A 920 29.36 3.32 53.96
N PRO A 921 30.43 4.15 54.01
CA PRO A 921 31.59 3.86 54.86
C PRO A 921 31.17 3.70 56.32
N ASP A 922 31.68 2.65 56.96
CA ASP A 922 31.44 2.32 58.37
C ASP A 922 32.77 2.06 59.08
N PRO A 923 33.08 2.75 60.20
CA PRO A 923 34.37 2.60 60.88
C PRO A 923 34.71 1.18 61.35
N PHE A 924 33.72 0.30 61.50
CA PHE A 924 33.90 -1.04 62.07
C PHE A 924 33.74 -2.15 61.03
N ALA A 925 32.78 -2.01 60.12
CA ALA A 925 32.50 -3.00 59.08
C ALA A 925 33.21 -2.72 57.76
N GLY A 926 33.92 -1.60 57.63
CA GLY A 926 34.46 -1.10 56.36
C GLY A 926 33.36 -0.37 55.59
N GLU A 927 32.35 -1.10 55.15
CA GLU A 927 31.14 -0.56 54.56
C GLU A 927 29.89 -1.19 55.20
N ARG A 928 28.76 -0.48 55.08
CA ARG A 928 27.43 -1.01 55.39
C ARG A 928 26.45 -0.65 54.27
N VAL A 929 25.40 -1.45 54.17
CA VAL A 929 24.32 -1.27 53.20
C VAL A 929 23.40 -0.11 53.64
N THR A 930 23.27 0.90 52.80
CA THR A 930 22.25 1.96 52.92
C THR A 930 21.29 1.87 51.74
N LEU A 931 20.02 2.17 51.98
CA LEU A 931 18.94 2.04 51.00
C LEU A 931 18.17 3.36 50.85
N LEU A 932 17.94 3.79 49.62
CA LEU A 932 16.84 4.71 49.30
C LEU A 932 15.72 3.93 48.62
N PHE A 933 14.47 4.28 48.93
CA PHE A 933 13.32 3.66 48.29
C PHE A 933 12.17 4.65 48.10
N SER A 934 11.26 4.37 47.17
CA SER A 934 9.98 5.05 47.04
C SER A 934 8.84 4.04 47.23
N ALA A 935 7.71 4.52 47.74
CA ALA A 935 6.55 3.70 48.04
C ALA A 935 5.25 4.49 47.83
N GLU A 936 4.15 3.77 47.60
CA GLU A 936 2.81 4.35 47.43
C GLU A 936 2.27 4.99 48.73
N SER A 937 2.81 4.58 49.87
CA SER A 937 2.47 5.10 51.20
C SER A 937 3.72 5.14 52.09
N PRO A 938 3.76 5.95 53.15
CA PRO A 938 4.88 5.95 54.09
C PRO A 938 5.13 4.57 54.72
N VAL A 939 6.36 4.05 54.61
CA VAL A 939 6.80 2.77 55.18
C VAL A 939 7.78 3.02 56.32
N PRO A 940 7.47 2.60 57.57
CA PRO A 940 8.39 2.76 58.69
C PRO A 940 9.71 1.98 58.46
N PRO A 941 10.89 2.57 58.72
CA PRO A 941 12.18 1.91 58.48
C PRO A 941 12.32 0.54 59.17
N ARG A 942 11.74 0.37 60.37
CA ARG A 942 11.73 -0.93 61.07
C ARG A 942 10.95 -2.00 60.31
N ALA A 943 9.81 -1.67 59.72
CA ALA A 943 9.00 -2.63 58.98
C ALA A 943 9.75 -3.16 57.74
N LEU A 944 10.48 -2.27 57.05
CA LEU A 944 11.33 -2.64 55.92
C LEU A 944 12.52 -3.50 56.35
N GLN A 945 13.18 -3.17 57.46
CA GLN A 945 14.28 -3.99 58.00
C GLN A 945 13.80 -5.38 58.45
N ASP A 946 12.64 -5.47 59.09
CA ASP A 946 12.03 -6.73 59.51
C ASP A 946 11.61 -7.59 58.32
N TRP A 947 11.17 -6.96 57.22
CA TRP A 947 10.96 -7.64 55.95
C TRP A 947 12.27 -8.21 55.39
N CYS A 948 13.31 -7.39 55.31
CA CYS A 948 14.63 -7.79 54.79
C CYS A 948 15.24 -8.95 55.57
N ARG A 949 15.13 -8.97 56.91
CA ARG A 949 15.67 -10.04 57.77
C ARG A 949 15.06 -11.42 57.52
N ARG A 950 13.92 -11.52 56.84
CA ARG A 950 13.30 -12.80 56.49
C ARG A 950 14.00 -13.47 55.31
N TRP A 951 14.69 -12.70 54.47
CA TRP A 951 15.20 -13.14 53.17
C TRP A 951 16.70 -12.88 52.96
N LEU A 952 17.29 -11.94 53.71
CA LEU A 952 18.69 -11.55 53.61
C LEU A 952 19.50 -11.97 54.84
N ALA A 953 20.77 -12.28 54.64
CA ALA A 953 21.71 -12.49 55.74
C ALA A 953 21.96 -11.19 56.51
N GLY A 954 22.33 -11.29 57.79
CA GLY A 954 22.43 -10.13 58.68
C GLY A 954 23.34 -8.98 58.19
N HIS A 955 24.37 -9.30 57.40
CA HIS A 955 25.29 -8.31 56.83
C HIS A 955 24.76 -7.62 55.55
N GLN A 956 23.73 -8.19 54.91
CA GLN A 956 23.06 -7.63 53.72
C GLN A 956 21.88 -6.71 54.08
N VAL A 957 21.33 -6.82 55.30
CA VAL A 957 20.18 -6.03 55.74
C VAL A 957 20.56 -4.54 55.82
N PRO A 958 19.83 -3.63 55.14
CA PRO A 958 20.11 -2.20 55.20
C PRO A 958 20.08 -1.68 56.63
N VAL A 959 21.19 -1.08 57.07
CA VAL A 959 21.27 -0.51 58.42
C VAL A 959 20.52 0.81 58.51
N GLU A 960 20.30 1.44 57.37
CA GLU A 960 19.57 2.68 57.20
C GLU A 960 18.79 2.63 55.88
N ALA A 961 17.52 3.01 55.94
CA ALA A 961 16.60 3.02 54.81
C ALA A 961 15.79 4.33 54.84
N VAL A 962 15.83 5.10 53.75
CA VAL A 962 15.16 6.39 53.66
C VAL A 962 14.17 6.41 52.49
N GLN A 963 12.93 6.80 52.79
CA GLN A 963 11.88 6.97 51.79
C GLN A 963 12.01 8.32 51.11
N VAL A 964 12.03 8.33 49.77
CA VAL A 964 12.10 9.53 48.92
C VAL A 964 10.91 9.56 47.95
N GLY A 965 10.53 10.76 47.50
CA GLY A 965 9.43 10.92 46.54
C GLY A 965 9.73 10.30 45.17
N ALA A 966 10.99 10.37 44.73
CA ALA A 966 11.51 9.68 43.55
C ALA A 966 13.02 9.48 43.68
N ILE A 967 13.54 8.35 43.18
CA ILE A 967 14.98 8.10 43.16
C ILE A 967 15.63 8.94 42.05
N PRO A 968 16.70 9.71 42.33
CA PRO A 968 17.41 10.49 41.32
C PRO A 968 17.96 9.62 40.18
N ARG A 969 17.69 10.03 38.94
CA ARG A 969 18.16 9.37 37.71
C ARG A 969 18.91 10.36 36.82
N GLU A 970 19.88 9.86 36.07
CA GLU A 970 20.57 10.60 35.02
C GLU A 970 19.65 10.87 33.82
N ALA A 971 20.06 11.76 32.91
CA ALA A 971 19.29 12.10 31.70
C ALA A 971 19.01 10.91 30.77
N ASN A 972 19.78 9.84 30.89
CA ASN A 972 19.61 8.58 30.15
C ASN A 972 18.68 7.58 30.89
N GLY A 973 18.10 7.96 32.04
CA GLY A 973 17.22 7.15 32.87
C GLY A 973 17.93 6.19 33.84
N LYS A 974 19.27 6.12 33.83
CA LYS A 974 20.06 5.25 34.70
C LYS A 974 20.22 5.86 36.10
N ILE A 975 20.42 5.02 37.10
CA ILE A 975 20.76 5.45 38.46
C ILE A 975 22.28 5.39 38.61
N SER A 976 22.88 6.48 39.08
CA SER A 976 24.28 6.50 39.51
C SER A 976 24.33 6.35 41.03
N ARG A 977 24.69 5.15 41.52
CA ARG A 977 24.81 4.87 42.96
C ARG A 977 25.78 5.81 43.65
N ARG A 978 26.85 6.21 42.97
CA ARG A 978 27.81 7.20 43.46
C ARG A 978 27.18 8.58 43.64
N ALA A 979 26.42 9.06 42.66
CA ALA A 979 25.74 10.35 42.74
C ALA A 979 24.66 10.34 43.84
N VAL A 980 23.89 9.26 43.92
CA VAL A 980 22.91 9.03 44.98
C VAL A 980 23.57 9.02 46.36
N ALA A 981 24.66 8.27 46.54
CA ALA A 981 25.40 8.24 47.80
C ALA A 981 25.97 9.63 48.17
N ALA A 982 26.43 10.42 47.18
CA ALA A 982 26.92 11.77 47.41
C ALA A 982 25.81 12.74 47.82
N GLN A 983 24.65 12.71 47.14
CA GLN A 983 23.48 13.53 47.49
C GLN A 983 22.93 13.17 48.87
N TYR A 984 22.88 11.88 49.20
CA TYR A 984 22.51 11.38 50.51
C TYR A 984 23.42 11.92 51.62
N ARG A 985 24.75 11.82 51.45
CA ARG A 985 25.73 12.36 52.40
C ARG A 985 25.67 13.88 52.53
N GLY A 986 25.31 14.57 51.45
CA GLY A 986 25.17 16.03 51.41
C GLY A 986 23.85 16.56 51.96
N GLY A 987 22.91 15.70 52.39
CA GLY A 987 21.60 16.10 52.88
C GLY A 987 20.67 16.67 51.80
N GLY A 988 20.97 16.46 50.52
CA GLY A 988 20.25 17.03 49.37
C GLY A 988 19.01 16.25 48.94
N LEU A 989 18.56 15.29 49.74
CA LEU A 989 17.38 14.46 49.45
C LEU A 989 16.27 14.77 50.45
N GLU A 990 15.13 15.25 49.96
CA GLU A 990 13.94 15.45 50.79
C GLU A 990 13.33 14.10 51.16
N ALA A 991 13.43 13.73 52.44
CA ALA A 991 12.75 12.57 52.97
C ALA A 991 11.23 12.81 52.96
N VAL A 992 10.45 11.82 52.52
CA VAL A 992 8.99 11.86 52.69
C VAL A 992 8.69 11.61 54.16
N ALA A 993 8.08 12.60 54.82
CA ALA A 993 7.76 12.56 56.26
C ALA A 993 6.70 11.51 56.63
#